data_AF-A0A8T4JMS0-F1
#
_entry.id   AF-A0A8T4JMS0-F1
#
_cell.length_a   1.000
_cell.length_b   1.000
_cell.length_c   1.000
_cell.angle_alpha   90.00
_cell.angle_beta   90.00
_cell.angle_gamma   90.00
#
_symmetry.space_group_name_H-M   'P 1'
#
loop_
_entity.id
_entity.type
_entity.pdbx_description
1 polymer ?
#
loop_
_entity_poly.entity_id
_entity_poly.type
_entity_poly.pdbx_seq_one_letter_code
_entity_poly.pdbx_strand_id
1 'polypeptide(L)'
;MQEGAGFKKNNGKDLIISVAVALVIILILLGLFIGILALINEDDEDTANATNNTTNNVTSNASMSLLTGSGRGEGSAPKPSCINGVCEESFECKLLVNCFHVSDLGSGTLDGGNWSNAMNGLPDVLVRGATYYIADGIYSAYDFNDAEDGQYITIKKAIKSDHGSDVGWVDGLGNEQAIWLMKTTSDRLRFSTGNYIIDGQIGGGPGDWYGTNNDLGNFGFKITGAYKDISSDTPLVQLMSPGTNDNIEIKHVYFKPAVNDKVYGKDYGIYNVIAGNALGDGLTYVGPENFKLSYSRFGKFHVHVSGTSIKNWLLEYNLFEATRDDSFAQSLDVSYEANTLLTSGGLEDYTIRYNLFKDNSGTSAIMHKIDQLGNPGRRLKNNKIYGNVFYQTSDRIQGLTLGVVSVANLEPVDTWDNEITGNARIGPGNLYAGYMWNNNFKGHISKMRLSVQDVNIPGTFRAQMYTNNVSSPGVPYGNLSEVVDITNTGMAEFVFSTPVLVNSGTNYWMVFYSEGTGDADFNSVDYVAGVSSGLNSIVTSITDNLPEDCVWKVDLEAFVYVHGIEIYNNAFVGLNRGDYPGGQSFGFDLQGSDLGENYAYNNLWYNVQQSNACDNENLIFANIVHDSNWFYDVDCTGAGIESAEVLKSWEINGQLGAGNPFIDWQAEDFNLIEAIPGLDNFGAPYNLDMFGNVRGSDGVWDRGAVEYDKNA
;
A
#
# COMPACT_ATOMS: atom_id res chain seq x y z
N MET A 1 6.59 70.74 3.85
CA MET A 1 5.82 70.17 2.73
C MET A 1 5.01 69.02 3.33
N GLN A 2 3.93 69.29 4.08
CA GLN A 2 2.57 69.66 3.66
C GLN A 2 1.97 68.72 2.60
N GLU A 3 1.08 67.84 3.07
CA GLU A 3 -0.18 67.31 2.51
C GLU A 3 -0.41 65.92 3.15
N GLY A 4 -1.55 65.55 3.76
CA GLY A 4 -2.88 66.12 3.85
C GLY A 4 -3.86 64.97 4.05
N ALA A 5 -4.04 64.47 5.29
CA ALA A 5 -4.95 63.38 5.60
C ALA A 5 -6.41 63.88 5.66
N GLY A 6 -7.27 63.38 4.76
CA GLY A 6 -8.70 63.64 4.74
C GLY A 6 -9.51 62.38 5.01
N PHE A 7 -9.89 62.15 6.27
CA PHE A 7 -10.92 61.16 6.61
C PHE A 7 -12.31 61.76 6.33
N LYS A 8 -13.00 61.27 5.30
CA LYS A 8 -14.41 61.58 5.04
C LYS A 8 -15.31 60.78 5.98
N LYS A 9 -16.16 61.52 6.69
CA LYS A 9 -17.27 61.04 7.52
C LYS A 9 -18.37 60.54 6.57
N ASN A 10 -18.56 59.23 6.45
CA ASN A 10 -19.70 58.67 5.71
C ASN A 10 -20.97 58.70 6.58
N ASN A 11 -22.05 59.13 5.94
CA ASN A 11 -23.35 59.43 6.55
C ASN A 11 -24.07 58.14 6.97
N GLY A 12 -24.74 58.16 8.12
CA GLY A 12 -25.49 57.04 8.73
C GLY A 12 -26.73 56.54 7.96
N LYS A 13 -26.77 56.70 6.63
CA LYS A 13 -27.83 56.13 5.77
C LYS A 13 -27.51 54.70 5.33
N ASP A 14 -26.23 54.34 5.19
CA ASP A 14 -25.86 52.99 4.72
C ASP A 14 -26.06 51.92 5.80
N LEU A 15 -25.90 52.29 7.08
CA LEU A 15 -26.15 51.37 8.21
C LEU A 15 -27.64 51.01 8.34
N ILE A 16 -28.55 51.92 8.01
CA ILE A 16 -30.00 51.68 8.12
C ILE A 16 -30.48 50.74 7.01
N ILE A 17 -29.89 50.83 5.82
CA ILE A 17 -30.22 49.94 4.69
C ILE A 17 -29.74 48.51 4.99
N SER A 18 -28.53 48.33 5.53
CA SER A 18 -28.04 46.99 5.89
C SER A 18 -28.88 46.32 6.98
N VAL A 19 -29.36 47.07 7.98
CA VAL A 19 -30.22 46.52 9.03
C VAL A 19 -31.62 46.17 8.50
N ALA A 20 -32.18 46.96 7.59
CA ALA A 20 -33.47 46.66 6.97
C ALA A 20 -33.41 45.40 6.09
N VAL A 21 -32.34 45.21 5.33
CA VAL A 21 -32.14 44.01 4.50
C VAL A 21 -31.99 42.75 5.38
N ALA A 22 -31.24 42.84 6.49
CA ALA A 22 -31.10 41.73 7.43
C ALA A 22 -32.44 41.33 8.06
N LEU A 23 -33.29 42.31 8.44
CA LEU A 23 -34.63 42.05 8.98
C LEU A 23 -35.57 41.37 7.99
N VAL A 24 -35.51 41.74 6.71
CA VAL A 24 -36.32 41.08 5.66
C VAL A 24 -35.89 39.63 5.45
N ILE A 25 -34.59 39.35 5.46
CA ILE A 25 -34.07 37.98 5.34
C ILE A 25 -34.52 37.11 6.52
N ILE A 26 -34.46 37.65 7.75
CA ILE A 26 -34.91 36.93 8.95
C ILE A 26 -36.41 36.61 8.88
N LEU A 27 -37.24 37.54 8.38
CA LEU A 27 -38.69 37.31 8.24
C LEU A 27 -39.02 36.25 7.17
N ILE A 28 -38.26 36.21 6.07
CA ILE A 28 -38.41 35.18 5.04
C ILE A 28 -38.05 33.79 5.60
N LEU A 29 -36.95 33.70 6.36
CA LEU A 29 -36.53 32.45 6.99
C LEU A 29 -37.53 31.98 8.06
N LEU A 30 -38.11 32.89 8.84
CA LEU A 30 -39.18 32.54 9.80
C LEU A 30 -40.45 32.03 9.09
N GLY A 31 -40.82 32.62 7.96
CA GLY A 31 -41.96 32.17 7.15
C GLY A 31 -41.77 30.76 6.59
N LEU A 32 -40.57 30.45 6.09
CA LEU A 32 -40.20 29.11 5.64
C LEU A 32 -40.23 28.08 6.77
N PHE A 33 -39.76 28.45 7.97
CA PHE A 33 -39.75 27.55 9.12
C PHE A 33 -41.17 27.22 9.63
N ILE A 34 -42.08 28.20 9.60
CA ILE A 34 -43.50 28.00 9.96
C ILE A 34 -44.21 27.12 8.91
N GLY A 35 -43.88 27.29 7.62
CA GLY A 35 -44.42 26.44 6.55
C GLY A 35 -44.01 24.97 6.68
N ILE A 36 -42.76 24.71 7.07
CA ILE A 36 -42.27 23.34 7.30
C ILE A 36 -42.92 22.71 8.54
N LEU A 37 -43.16 23.49 9.60
CA LEU A 37 -43.84 22.98 10.80
C LEU A 37 -45.32 22.63 10.54
N ALA A 38 -45.97 23.30 9.58
CA ALA A 38 -47.36 23.00 9.19
C ALA A 38 -47.46 21.71 8.35
N LEU A 39 -46.41 21.34 7.61
CA LEU A 39 -46.38 20.13 6.78
C LEU A 39 -46.05 18.84 7.55
N ILE A 40 -45.59 18.94 8.80
CA ILE A 40 -45.22 17.78 9.62
C ILE A 40 -46.40 17.32 10.52
N ASN A 41 -47.50 18.07 10.58
CA ASN A 41 -48.63 17.81 11.48
C ASN A 41 -49.89 17.23 10.81
N GLU A 42 -49.83 16.87 9.52
CA GLU A 42 -50.89 16.14 8.84
C GLU A 42 -50.36 14.78 8.39
N ASP A 43 -50.38 13.79 9.28
CA ASP A 43 -50.65 12.39 8.94
C ASP A 43 -50.79 11.56 10.24
N ASP A 44 -51.70 10.58 10.20
CA ASP A 44 -52.05 9.59 11.24
C ASP A 44 -53.09 9.94 12.32
N GLU A 45 -54.31 10.26 11.87
CA GLU A 45 -55.54 9.67 12.46
C GLU A 45 -56.36 9.01 11.33
N ASP A 46 -56.40 7.69 11.24
CA ASP A 46 -57.69 6.97 11.29
C ASP A 46 -57.59 5.43 11.22
N THR A 47 -58.23 4.83 12.21
CA THR A 47 -58.51 3.40 12.36
C THR A 47 -59.79 2.96 11.64
N ALA A 48 -59.74 1.73 11.10
CA ALA A 48 -60.78 0.69 11.13
C ALA A 48 -61.88 0.56 10.03
N ASN A 49 -62.07 -0.73 9.68
CA ASN A 49 -63.29 -1.46 9.27
C ASN A 49 -63.78 -1.48 7.80
N ALA A 50 -63.67 -2.67 7.16
CA ALA A 50 -64.78 -3.47 6.57
C ALA A 50 -64.22 -4.73 5.85
N THR A 51 -64.36 -5.95 6.37
CA THR A 51 -65.37 -7.00 6.09
C THR A 51 -65.63 -7.46 4.64
N ASN A 52 -65.36 -8.77 4.45
CA ASN A 52 -66.13 -9.82 3.77
C ASN A 52 -65.99 -10.16 2.26
N ASN A 53 -65.70 -11.47 2.07
CA ASN A 53 -66.22 -12.44 1.08
C ASN A 53 -65.69 -12.40 -0.37
N THR A 54 -64.97 -13.44 -0.80
CA THR A 54 -65.59 -14.65 -1.36
C THR A 54 -64.58 -15.78 -1.64
N THR A 55 -65.09 -17.00 -1.49
CA THR A 55 -64.52 -18.34 -1.66
C THR A 55 -64.12 -18.70 -3.10
N ASN A 56 -63.12 -19.59 -3.27
CA ASN A 56 -63.29 -20.84 -4.01
C ASN A 56 -62.11 -21.83 -3.84
N ASN A 57 -62.45 -23.02 -3.34
CA ASN A 57 -61.69 -24.27 -3.37
C ASN A 57 -61.57 -24.81 -4.80
N VAL A 58 -60.41 -25.36 -5.19
CA VAL A 58 -60.31 -26.67 -5.87
C VAL A 58 -58.96 -27.32 -5.54
N THR A 59 -59.02 -28.49 -4.91
CA THR A 59 -57.98 -29.51 -4.81
C THR A 59 -57.97 -30.40 -6.05
N SER A 60 -56.79 -30.83 -6.55
CA SER A 60 -56.58 -32.22 -7.00
C SER A 60 -55.11 -32.54 -7.31
N ASN A 61 -54.64 -33.62 -6.70
CA ASN A 61 -53.47 -34.41 -7.04
C ASN A 61 -53.52 -34.98 -8.47
N ALA A 62 -52.37 -35.16 -9.11
CA ALA A 62 -51.76 -36.48 -9.38
C ALA A 62 -50.87 -36.54 -10.67
N SER A 63 -49.64 -37.03 -10.48
CA SER A 63 -48.88 -38.00 -11.30
C SER A 63 -48.52 -37.74 -12.77
N MET A 64 -47.21 -37.51 -12.99
CA MET A 64 -46.23 -38.38 -13.69
C MET A 64 -46.47 -38.82 -15.15
N SER A 65 -45.58 -38.40 -16.07
CA SER A 65 -45.06 -39.23 -17.17
C SER A 65 -43.77 -38.65 -17.78
N LEU A 66 -42.75 -39.50 -17.87
CA LEU A 66 -41.49 -39.41 -18.63
C LEU A 66 -41.71 -39.02 -20.12
N LEU A 67 -40.76 -38.28 -20.72
CA LEU A 67 -39.86 -38.76 -21.79
C LEU A 67 -38.80 -37.70 -22.19
N THR A 68 -37.54 -38.00 -21.88
CA THR A 68 -36.29 -37.84 -22.67
C THR A 68 -36.03 -36.59 -23.53
N GLY A 69 -34.86 -35.97 -23.30
CA GLY A 69 -33.94 -35.62 -24.39
C GLY A 69 -33.11 -34.33 -24.24
N SER A 70 -31.79 -34.51 -24.21
CA SER A 70 -30.75 -33.61 -24.79
C SER A 70 -30.18 -32.45 -23.94
N GLY A 71 -29.26 -32.82 -23.05
CA GLY A 71 -27.90 -32.27 -22.87
C GLY A 71 -27.57 -30.80 -23.20
N ARG A 72 -27.22 -30.05 -22.15
CA ARG A 72 -26.12 -29.08 -22.13
C ARG A 72 -25.41 -29.20 -20.78
N GLY A 73 -24.09 -29.38 -20.82
CA GLY A 73 -23.24 -29.42 -19.64
C GLY A 73 -22.91 -28.01 -19.19
N GLU A 74 -23.48 -27.61 -18.06
CA GLU A 74 -22.98 -26.51 -17.26
C GLU A 74 -22.02 -27.09 -16.22
N GLY A 75 -20.78 -26.61 -16.23
CA GLY A 75 -19.79 -26.90 -15.19
C GLY A 75 -20.16 -26.16 -13.91
N SER A 76 -21.18 -26.62 -13.21
CA SER A 76 -21.41 -26.25 -11.81
C SER A 76 -20.36 -26.95 -10.95
N ALA A 77 -19.73 -26.20 -10.05
CA ALA A 77 -18.95 -26.72 -8.93
C ALA A 77 -19.65 -27.94 -8.28
N PRO A 78 -18.92 -28.94 -7.77
CA PRO A 78 -19.53 -30.14 -7.22
C PRO A 78 -20.51 -29.76 -6.11
N LYS A 79 -21.81 -29.89 -6.38
CA LYS A 79 -22.84 -29.81 -5.35
C LYS A 79 -22.53 -30.90 -4.31
N PRO A 80 -22.56 -30.58 -3.00
CA PRO A 80 -22.30 -31.58 -1.97
C PRO A 80 -23.29 -32.74 -2.12
N SER A 81 -22.77 -33.96 -2.13
CA SER A 81 -23.57 -35.17 -2.27
C SER A 81 -24.43 -35.36 -1.03
N CYS A 82 -25.71 -35.04 -1.14
CA CYS A 82 -26.69 -35.30 -0.09
C CYS A 82 -26.95 -36.81 0.01
N ILE A 83 -26.59 -37.44 1.13
CA ILE A 83 -27.04 -38.80 1.48
C ILE A 83 -28.16 -38.64 2.52
N ASN A 84 -29.36 -39.17 2.24
CA ASN A 84 -30.52 -39.16 3.15
C ASN A 84 -31.06 -37.77 3.58
N GLY A 85 -30.99 -36.75 2.72
CA GLY A 85 -31.67 -35.47 2.96
C GLY A 85 -31.05 -34.60 4.07
N VAL A 86 -29.84 -34.93 4.52
CA VAL A 86 -29.01 -34.05 5.35
C VAL A 86 -27.94 -33.45 4.43
N CYS A 87 -27.95 -32.14 4.28
CA CYS A 87 -26.84 -31.42 3.65
C CYS A 87 -25.74 -31.32 4.70
N GLU A 88 -24.50 -31.70 4.36
CA GLU A 88 -23.35 -31.41 5.22
C GLU A 88 -23.11 -29.90 5.22
N GLU A 89 -23.74 -29.21 6.18
CA GLU A 89 -23.21 -27.97 6.75
C GLU A 89 -21.86 -28.30 7.39
N SER A 90 -20.88 -27.40 7.31
CA SER A 90 -19.51 -27.57 7.80
C SER A 90 -19.48 -28.17 9.22
N PHE A 91 -19.27 -29.48 9.28
CA PHE A 91 -19.51 -30.33 10.45
C PHE A 91 -18.30 -30.43 11.39
N GLU A 92 -17.31 -29.54 11.25
CA GLU A 92 -16.02 -29.73 11.92
C GLU A 92 -16.13 -29.56 13.44
N CYS A 93 -16.97 -28.66 13.96
CA CYS A 93 -17.01 -28.38 15.39
C CYS A 93 -18.07 -29.16 16.19
N LYS A 94 -19.05 -29.81 15.54
CA LYS A 94 -20.09 -30.57 16.25
C LYS A 94 -19.61 -31.90 16.85
N LEU A 95 -18.39 -32.36 16.51
CA LEU A 95 -17.83 -33.65 16.96
C LEU A 95 -16.37 -33.58 17.47
N LEU A 96 -15.69 -32.43 17.41
CA LEU A 96 -14.28 -32.29 17.81
C LEU A 96 -14.09 -31.88 19.27
N VAL A 97 -12.99 -32.35 19.87
CA VAL A 97 -12.62 -32.19 21.30
C VAL A 97 -11.99 -30.81 21.59
N ASN A 98 -11.82 -29.94 20.59
CA ASN A 98 -11.05 -28.68 20.70
C ASN A 98 -11.85 -27.44 20.26
N CYS A 99 -13.15 -27.37 20.58
CA CYS A 99 -13.94 -26.16 20.41
C CYS A 99 -14.28 -25.55 21.78
N PHE A 100 -14.06 -24.24 21.90
CA PHE A 100 -14.37 -23.48 23.11
C PHE A 100 -15.34 -22.35 22.79
N HIS A 101 -16.25 -22.06 23.72
CA HIS A 101 -17.28 -21.05 23.57
C HIS A 101 -17.03 -19.96 24.60
N VAL A 102 -17.04 -18.71 24.15
CA VAL A 102 -16.56 -17.56 24.91
C VAL A 102 -17.58 -16.45 24.83
N SER A 103 -17.96 -15.90 25.99
CA SER A 103 -18.82 -14.71 26.08
C SER A 103 -18.12 -13.66 26.95
N ASP A 104 -18.57 -12.41 26.87
CA ASP A 104 -18.00 -11.31 27.66
C ASP A 104 -18.30 -11.40 29.17
N LEU A 105 -19.33 -12.15 29.55
CA LEU A 105 -19.74 -12.37 30.95
C LEU A 105 -19.51 -13.80 31.45
N GLY A 106 -19.35 -14.76 30.54
CA GLY A 106 -19.29 -16.19 30.84
C GLY A 106 -20.64 -16.79 31.26
N SER A 107 -20.71 -18.11 31.33
CA SER A 107 -21.87 -18.85 31.85
C SER A 107 -21.47 -20.17 32.52
N GLY A 108 -22.33 -20.67 33.42
CA GLY A 108 -22.19 -22.01 34.01
C GLY A 108 -20.86 -22.25 34.72
N THR A 109 -20.18 -23.34 34.35
CA THR A 109 -18.88 -23.77 34.92
C THR A 109 -17.67 -23.02 34.35
N LEU A 110 -17.86 -22.19 33.31
CA LEU A 110 -16.80 -21.44 32.62
C LEU A 110 -15.70 -22.32 31.99
N ASP A 111 -16.02 -23.56 31.58
CA ASP A 111 -15.06 -24.48 30.94
C ASP A 111 -15.00 -24.33 29.41
N GLY A 112 -15.90 -23.54 28.82
CA GLY A 112 -16.02 -23.32 27.38
C GLY A 112 -16.54 -24.50 26.58
N GLY A 113 -16.96 -25.60 27.20
CA GLY A 113 -17.39 -26.81 26.49
C GLY A 113 -18.65 -26.63 25.65
N ASN A 114 -19.44 -25.59 25.93
CA ASN A 114 -20.63 -25.16 25.18
C ASN A 114 -21.08 -23.77 25.68
N TRP A 115 -22.12 -23.18 25.08
CA TRP A 115 -22.63 -21.86 25.46
C TRP A 115 -23.30 -21.80 26.83
N SER A 116 -23.73 -22.92 27.41
CA SER A 116 -24.24 -22.95 28.80
C SER A 116 -23.11 -22.89 29.84
N ASN A 117 -21.87 -23.18 29.41
CA ASN A 117 -20.65 -23.16 30.20
C ASN A 117 -19.58 -22.25 29.55
N ALA A 118 -19.98 -21.20 28.85
CA ALA A 118 -19.09 -20.34 28.08
C ALA A 118 -18.04 -19.69 28.99
N MET A 119 -16.80 -19.58 28.51
CA MET A 119 -15.74 -18.86 29.22
C MET A 119 -16.09 -17.37 29.35
N ASN A 120 -15.59 -16.72 30.41
CA ASN A 120 -15.67 -15.27 30.59
C ASN A 120 -14.42 -14.62 29.98
N GLY A 121 -14.52 -14.24 28.71
CA GLY A 121 -13.37 -13.85 27.90
C GLY A 121 -12.45 -15.02 27.55
N LEU A 122 -11.42 -14.74 26.74
CA LEU A 122 -10.39 -15.72 26.42
C LEU A 122 -9.57 -16.07 27.67
N PRO A 123 -9.19 -17.35 27.87
CA PRO A 123 -8.32 -17.74 28.98
C PRO A 123 -6.89 -17.24 28.76
N ASP A 124 -6.06 -17.21 29.81
CA ASP A 124 -4.65 -16.76 29.72
C ASP A 124 -3.77 -17.63 28.81
N VAL A 125 -4.17 -18.89 28.58
CA VAL A 125 -3.46 -19.84 27.71
C VAL A 125 -4.48 -20.49 26.79
N LEU A 126 -4.26 -20.32 25.49
CA LEU A 126 -5.04 -20.94 24.43
C LEU A 126 -4.43 -22.28 24.04
N VAL A 127 -5.31 -23.18 23.60
CA VAL A 127 -4.96 -24.52 23.14
C VAL A 127 -4.72 -24.49 21.63
N ARG A 128 -3.53 -24.88 21.19
CA ARG A 128 -3.18 -25.03 19.78
C ARG A 128 -4.07 -26.09 19.10
N GLY A 129 -4.46 -25.82 17.85
CA GLY A 129 -5.44 -26.63 17.11
C GLY A 129 -6.89 -26.44 17.54
N ALA A 130 -7.17 -25.50 18.45
CA ALA A 130 -8.53 -25.21 18.90
C ALA A 130 -9.16 -24.02 18.17
N THR A 131 -10.49 -24.02 18.16
CA THR A 131 -11.31 -22.86 17.74
C THR A 131 -12.07 -22.29 18.94
N TYR A 132 -11.93 -20.99 19.15
CA TYR A 132 -12.65 -20.23 20.16
C TYR A 132 -13.77 -19.44 19.49
N TYR A 133 -15.01 -19.87 19.67
CA TYR A 133 -16.20 -19.16 19.21
C TYR A 133 -16.54 -18.04 20.19
N ILE A 134 -16.55 -16.81 19.69
CA ILE A 134 -16.74 -15.58 20.45
C ILE A 134 -18.17 -15.08 20.23
N ALA A 135 -18.98 -15.00 21.28
CA ALA A 135 -20.30 -14.37 21.21
C ALA A 135 -20.21 -12.85 21.03
N ASP A 136 -21.35 -12.22 20.81
CA ASP A 136 -21.52 -10.78 20.95
C ASP A 136 -21.09 -10.30 22.34
N GLY A 137 -20.54 -9.09 22.42
CA GLY A 137 -20.14 -8.50 23.69
C GLY A 137 -18.92 -7.60 23.61
N ILE A 138 -18.44 -7.16 24.77
CA ILE A 138 -17.26 -6.28 24.89
C ILE A 138 -16.09 -7.05 25.53
N TYR A 139 -15.02 -7.19 24.77
CA TYR A 139 -13.81 -7.92 25.15
C TYR A 139 -12.65 -6.94 25.42
N SER A 140 -11.77 -7.33 26.34
CA SER A 140 -10.57 -6.55 26.69
C SER A 140 -9.41 -6.90 25.75
N ALA A 141 -8.34 -6.10 25.76
CA ALA A 141 -7.08 -6.44 25.09
C ALA A 141 -6.59 -7.86 25.44
N TYR A 142 -5.82 -8.45 24.52
CA TYR A 142 -5.32 -9.82 24.67
C TYR A 142 -3.91 -9.96 24.09
N ASP A 143 -3.06 -10.73 24.79
CA ASP A 143 -1.70 -11.07 24.37
C ASP A 143 -1.70 -12.50 23.78
N PHE A 144 -1.61 -12.62 22.46
CA PHE A 144 -1.42 -13.87 21.73
C PHE A 144 0.06 -14.28 21.80
N ASN A 145 0.41 -15.05 22.83
CA ASN A 145 1.79 -15.43 23.16
C ASN A 145 1.95 -16.93 23.43
N ASP A 146 0.96 -17.74 23.04
CA ASP A 146 0.96 -19.18 23.26
C ASP A 146 2.14 -19.81 22.51
N ALA A 147 2.81 -20.78 23.13
CA ALA A 147 3.93 -21.48 22.50
C ALA A 147 3.49 -22.17 21.20
N GLU A 148 4.30 -22.06 20.16
CA GLU A 148 4.00 -22.67 18.86
C GLU A 148 4.26 -24.18 18.87
N ASP A 149 3.35 -24.95 18.28
CA ASP A 149 3.50 -26.39 18.00
C ASP A 149 3.27 -26.73 16.51
N GLY A 150 3.15 -25.70 15.67
CA GLY A 150 2.82 -25.78 14.25
C GLY A 150 1.33 -25.79 13.92
N GLN A 151 0.43 -25.82 14.91
CA GLN A 151 -1.02 -25.71 14.67
C GLN A 151 -1.53 -24.28 14.88
N TYR A 152 -2.58 -23.94 14.13
CA TYR A 152 -3.26 -22.66 14.30
C TYR A 152 -4.12 -22.64 15.55
N ILE A 153 -4.21 -21.47 16.19
CA ILE A 153 -5.30 -21.13 17.08
C ILE A 153 -6.28 -20.24 16.31
N THR A 154 -7.55 -20.62 16.27
CA THR A 154 -8.58 -19.84 15.58
C THR A 154 -9.45 -19.12 16.59
N ILE A 155 -9.48 -17.79 16.52
CA ILE A 155 -10.45 -16.94 17.22
C ILE A 155 -11.52 -16.55 16.21
N LYS A 156 -12.73 -17.05 16.42
CA LYS A 156 -13.82 -16.98 15.44
C LYS A 156 -15.03 -16.30 16.06
N LYS A 157 -15.61 -15.30 15.40
CA LYS A 157 -16.93 -14.80 15.80
C LYS A 157 -17.93 -15.96 15.71
N ALA A 158 -18.89 -16.04 16.63
CA ALA A 158 -20.02 -16.95 16.50
C ALA A 158 -21.17 -16.28 15.74
N ILE A 159 -21.72 -16.96 14.75
CA ILE A 159 -22.92 -16.52 14.00
C ILE A 159 -23.97 -17.62 14.00
N LYS A 160 -25.21 -17.27 13.61
CA LYS A 160 -26.33 -18.21 13.58
C LYS A 160 -26.03 -19.52 12.83
N SER A 161 -25.36 -19.44 11.68
CA SER A 161 -25.00 -20.62 10.87
C SER A 161 -23.72 -21.32 11.32
N ASP A 162 -22.89 -20.71 12.17
CA ASP A 162 -21.60 -21.26 12.62
C ASP A 162 -21.25 -20.75 14.02
N HIS A 163 -21.59 -21.53 15.04
CA HIS A 163 -21.42 -21.16 16.46
C HIS A 163 -20.92 -22.35 17.32
N GLY A 164 -20.42 -23.41 16.68
CA GLY A 164 -20.00 -24.63 17.37
C GLY A 164 -21.17 -25.44 17.93
N SER A 165 -21.29 -25.53 19.26
CA SER A 165 -22.29 -26.34 19.95
C SER A 165 -23.66 -25.65 19.98
N ASP A 166 -24.73 -26.39 19.70
CA ASP A 166 -26.10 -25.86 19.87
C ASP A 166 -26.49 -25.75 21.37
N VAL A 167 -25.72 -26.35 22.29
CA VAL A 167 -26.08 -26.43 23.72
C VAL A 167 -25.91 -25.07 24.40
N GLY A 168 -27.03 -24.44 24.75
CA GLY A 168 -27.07 -23.10 25.35
C GLY A 168 -27.00 -21.96 24.33
N TRP A 169 -26.89 -22.28 23.04
CA TRP A 169 -26.92 -21.27 22.00
C TRP A 169 -28.31 -20.62 21.92
N VAL A 170 -28.31 -19.31 21.73
CA VAL A 170 -29.48 -18.54 21.31
C VAL A 170 -29.03 -17.55 20.25
N ASP A 171 -29.84 -17.32 19.21
CA ASP A 171 -29.46 -16.47 18.06
C ASP A 171 -28.98 -15.06 18.47
N GLY A 172 -29.46 -14.55 19.61
CA GLY A 172 -29.05 -13.26 20.17
C GLY A 172 -27.62 -13.21 20.75
N LEU A 173 -26.86 -14.31 20.71
CA LEU A 173 -25.43 -14.34 21.03
C LEU A 173 -24.54 -14.11 19.81
N GLY A 174 -25.11 -14.05 18.61
CA GLY A 174 -24.35 -13.84 17.37
C GLY A 174 -25.03 -12.94 16.35
N ASN A 175 -25.94 -12.08 16.79
CA ASN A 175 -26.66 -11.13 15.93
C ASN A 175 -26.00 -9.73 15.90
N GLU A 176 -25.06 -9.46 16.80
CA GLU A 176 -24.27 -8.23 16.88
C GLU A 176 -22.76 -8.49 16.67
N GLN A 177 -21.91 -7.63 17.25
CA GLN A 177 -20.45 -7.70 17.12
C GLN A 177 -19.80 -8.14 18.42
N ALA A 178 -18.67 -8.84 18.31
CA ALA A 178 -17.69 -8.89 19.38
C ALA A 178 -16.74 -7.69 19.26
N ILE A 179 -16.80 -6.81 20.25
CA ILE A 179 -16.07 -5.54 20.27
C ILE A 179 -14.85 -5.68 21.18
N TRP A 180 -13.66 -5.66 20.59
CA TRP A 180 -12.39 -5.53 21.30
C TRP A 180 -12.14 -4.06 21.63
N LEU A 181 -12.38 -3.68 22.88
CA LEU A 181 -12.31 -2.30 23.35
C LEU A 181 -11.01 -2.01 24.08
N MET A 182 -10.13 -1.23 23.46
CA MET A 182 -8.89 -0.75 24.07
C MET A 182 -9.20 0.42 25.01
N LYS A 183 -9.15 0.19 26.33
CA LYS A 183 -9.54 1.16 27.37
C LYS A 183 -8.38 2.08 27.76
N THR A 184 -7.15 1.59 27.66
CA THR A 184 -5.93 2.33 28.01
C THR A 184 -4.97 2.41 26.83
N THR A 185 -3.99 3.30 26.91
CA THR A 185 -2.89 3.38 25.93
C THR A 185 -1.95 2.17 25.97
N SER A 186 -2.09 1.28 26.96
CA SER A 186 -1.35 0.01 27.01
C SER A 186 -2.09 -1.13 26.32
N ASP A 187 -3.40 -0.99 26.14
CA ASP A 187 -4.29 -2.02 25.58
C ASP A 187 -4.08 -2.15 24.07
N ARG A 188 -3.97 -3.39 23.59
CA ARG A 188 -3.87 -3.76 22.18
C ARG A 188 -4.12 -5.26 22.02
N LEU A 189 -4.42 -5.72 20.82
CA LEU A 189 -4.27 -7.13 20.47
C LEU A 189 -2.82 -7.37 20.06
N ARG A 190 -2.04 -8.06 20.89
CA ARG A 190 -0.60 -8.25 20.66
C ARG A 190 -0.29 -9.68 20.23
N PHE A 191 0.35 -9.83 19.08
CA PHE A 191 0.90 -11.10 18.61
C PHE A 191 2.40 -11.15 18.91
N SER A 192 2.76 -12.00 19.87
CA SER A 192 4.16 -12.30 20.22
C SER A 192 4.63 -13.62 19.61
N THR A 193 3.70 -14.52 19.27
CA THR A 193 3.91 -15.75 18.52
C THR A 193 2.94 -15.81 17.32
N GLY A 194 3.08 -16.82 16.47
CA GLY A 194 2.41 -16.94 15.18
C GLY A 194 1.39 -18.07 15.15
N ASN A 195 0.98 -18.43 13.93
CA ASN A 195 -0.05 -19.42 13.67
C ASN A 195 -1.39 -19.08 14.35
N TYR A 196 -1.92 -17.89 14.03
CA TYR A 196 -3.22 -17.43 14.51
C TYR A 196 -4.15 -17.06 13.36
N ILE A 197 -5.43 -17.38 13.50
CA ILE A 197 -6.50 -16.93 12.62
C ILE A 197 -7.49 -16.12 13.45
N ILE A 198 -7.69 -14.85 13.10
CA ILE A 198 -8.73 -13.99 13.67
C ILE A 198 -9.80 -13.79 12.60
N ASP A 199 -10.97 -14.37 12.80
CA ASP A 199 -12.02 -14.44 11.80
C ASP A 199 -13.37 -13.94 12.34
N GLY A 200 -13.77 -12.75 11.91
CA GLY A 200 -15.10 -12.20 12.19
C GLY A 200 -16.26 -12.89 11.44
N GLN A 201 -15.97 -13.84 10.55
CA GLN A 201 -16.89 -14.63 9.71
C GLN A 201 -17.73 -13.88 8.67
N ILE A 202 -18.13 -12.65 8.94
CA ILE A 202 -19.07 -11.87 8.13
C ILE A 202 -18.58 -10.43 7.94
N GLY A 203 -19.00 -9.80 6.82
CA GLY A 203 -18.74 -8.40 6.48
C GLY A 203 -17.47 -8.16 5.65
N GLY A 204 -17.46 -7.07 4.89
CA GLY A 204 -16.31 -6.65 4.07
C GLY A 204 -16.28 -7.27 2.67
N GLY A 205 -15.44 -6.68 1.82
CA GLY A 205 -15.25 -7.09 0.44
C GLY A 205 -16.26 -6.48 -0.56
N PRO A 206 -16.07 -6.77 -1.86
CA PRO A 206 -16.92 -6.26 -2.94
C PRO A 206 -18.40 -6.59 -2.72
N GLY A 207 -19.24 -5.57 -2.81
CA GLY A 207 -20.69 -5.67 -2.59
C GLY A 207 -21.14 -5.54 -1.11
N ASP A 208 -20.21 -5.61 -0.14
CA ASP A 208 -20.50 -5.38 1.28
C ASP A 208 -19.34 -4.70 2.02
N TRP A 209 -18.76 -3.64 1.43
CA TRP A 209 -17.61 -2.92 2.00
C TRP A 209 -17.90 -2.31 3.38
N TYR A 210 -19.15 -1.90 3.60
CA TYR A 210 -19.60 -1.15 4.77
C TYR A 210 -20.35 -1.97 5.80
N GLY A 211 -20.96 -3.09 5.40
CA GLY A 211 -22.04 -3.71 6.15
C GLY A 211 -23.39 -3.02 5.99
N THR A 212 -24.45 -3.65 6.51
CA THR A 212 -25.83 -3.14 6.46
C THR A 212 -26.06 -1.82 7.22
N ASN A 213 -25.09 -1.38 8.04
CA ASN A 213 -25.15 -0.14 8.81
C ASN A 213 -23.76 0.51 8.88
N ASN A 214 -23.59 1.70 8.28
CA ASN A 214 -22.30 2.39 8.12
C ASN A 214 -21.46 2.59 9.41
N ASP A 215 -22.09 2.54 10.59
CA ASP A 215 -21.43 2.72 11.91
C ASP A 215 -21.31 1.45 12.77
N LEU A 216 -22.18 0.47 12.53
CA LEU A 216 -22.20 -0.82 13.23
C LEU A 216 -21.48 -1.90 12.43
N GLY A 217 -21.48 -1.83 11.10
CA GLY A 217 -20.88 -2.83 10.23
C GLY A 217 -21.53 -4.21 10.33
N ASN A 218 -21.54 -5.00 9.25
CA ASN A 218 -21.82 -6.44 9.30
C ASN A 218 -20.58 -7.23 9.75
N PHE A 219 -19.52 -6.54 10.16
CA PHE A 219 -18.28 -7.18 10.58
C PHE A 219 -18.52 -7.91 11.90
N GLY A 220 -18.20 -9.19 11.97
CA GLY A 220 -18.40 -9.92 13.22
C GLY A 220 -17.46 -9.45 14.34
N PHE A 221 -16.27 -8.97 13.97
CA PHE A 221 -15.34 -8.32 14.89
C PHE A 221 -15.21 -6.83 14.65
N LYS A 222 -15.14 -6.08 15.75
CA LYS A 222 -14.75 -4.68 15.77
C LYS A 222 -13.62 -4.48 16.76
N ILE A 223 -12.55 -3.83 16.32
CA ILE A 223 -11.44 -3.44 17.19
C ILE A 223 -11.43 -1.92 17.25
N THR A 224 -11.51 -1.36 18.46
CA THR A 224 -11.66 0.08 18.66
C THR A 224 -11.06 0.55 19.98
N GLY A 225 -10.68 1.82 20.05
CA GLY A 225 -10.29 2.48 21.30
C GLY A 225 -11.48 3.15 22.01
N ALA A 226 -11.47 3.16 23.34
CA ALA A 226 -12.29 4.04 24.17
C ALA A 226 -11.61 5.40 24.43
N TYR A 227 -10.30 5.48 24.19
CA TYR A 227 -9.44 6.55 24.69
C TYR A 227 -9.28 7.69 23.67
N LYS A 228 -9.47 8.93 24.12
CA LYS A 228 -9.42 10.15 23.29
C LYS A 228 -7.99 10.58 22.92
N ASP A 229 -7.02 10.21 23.74
CA ASP A 229 -5.63 10.64 23.61
C ASP A 229 -4.73 9.43 23.40
N ILE A 230 -5.08 8.54 22.47
CA ILE A 230 -4.10 7.55 22.02
C ILE A 230 -2.95 8.39 21.45
N SER A 231 -1.86 8.52 22.21
CA SER A 231 -0.65 9.13 21.69
C SER A 231 -0.32 8.40 20.40
N SER A 232 0.06 9.16 19.37
CA SER A 232 0.23 8.83 17.93
C SER A 232 1.02 7.56 17.55
N ASP A 233 1.28 6.63 18.47
CA ASP A 233 2.12 5.45 18.32
C ASP A 233 1.53 4.17 18.95
N THR A 234 0.30 4.20 19.50
CA THR A 234 -0.30 2.97 20.06
C THR A 234 -1.24 2.31 19.06
N PRO A 235 -0.89 1.12 18.54
CA PRO A 235 -1.76 0.42 17.61
C PRO A 235 -2.89 -0.34 18.27
N LEU A 236 -3.98 -0.55 17.54
CA LEU A 236 -5.04 -1.49 17.94
C LEU A 236 -4.56 -2.95 17.88
N VAL A 237 -3.78 -3.29 16.84
CA VAL A 237 -3.14 -4.60 16.68
C VAL A 237 -1.63 -4.43 16.56
N GLN A 238 -0.89 -5.13 17.41
CA GLN A 238 0.55 -5.11 17.46
C GLN A 238 1.15 -6.44 17.03
N LEU A 239 2.04 -6.42 16.04
CA LEU A 239 2.90 -7.55 15.69
C LEU A 239 4.29 -7.31 16.29
N MET A 240 4.78 -8.19 17.17
CA MET A 240 6.07 -8.01 17.87
C MET A 240 7.25 -8.59 17.07
N SER A 241 8.41 -7.90 17.03
CA SER A 241 9.69 -8.45 16.52
C SER A 241 10.66 -8.73 17.68
N PRO A 242 11.52 -9.78 17.65
CA PRO A 242 11.81 -10.67 16.52
C PRO A 242 11.44 -12.16 16.72
N GLY A 243 10.86 -12.78 15.68
CA GLY A 243 11.22 -14.15 15.30
C GLY A 243 10.24 -15.29 15.57
N THR A 244 8.95 -15.06 15.90
CA THR A 244 7.97 -16.16 15.98
C THR A 244 6.54 -15.79 15.58
N ASN A 245 6.26 -14.59 15.07
CA ASN A 245 4.89 -14.13 14.76
C ASN A 245 4.50 -14.28 13.29
N ASP A 246 4.92 -15.38 12.68
CA ASP A 246 4.59 -15.70 11.29
C ASP A 246 3.20 -16.35 11.19
N ASN A 247 2.66 -16.45 9.97
CA ASN A 247 1.42 -17.19 9.71
C ASN A 247 0.23 -16.63 10.51
N ILE A 248 -0.03 -15.33 10.36
CA ILE A 248 -1.16 -14.66 10.99
C ILE A 248 -2.16 -14.28 9.92
N GLU A 249 -3.42 -14.69 10.10
CA GLU A 249 -4.54 -14.29 9.26
C GLU A 249 -5.54 -13.45 10.06
N ILE A 250 -5.91 -12.29 9.53
CA ILE A 250 -6.96 -11.43 10.08
C ILE A 250 -8.00 -11.19 8.97
N LYS A 251 -9.27 -11.48 9.26
CA LYS A 251 -10.36 -11.24 8.33
C LYS A 251 -11.69 -10.89 8.98
N HIS A 252 -12.54 -10.20 8.22
CA HIS A 252 -13.88 -9.81 8.66
C HIS A 252 -13.85 -8.92 9.91
N VAL A 253 -12.89 -7.98 9.94
CA VAL A 253 -12.68 -7.07 11.08
C VAL A 253 -12.90 -5.61 10.67
N TYR A 254 -13.65 -4.88 11.49
CA TYR A 254 -13.73 -3.43 11.41
C TYR A 254 -12.77 -2.78 12.42
N PHE A 255 -11.78 -2.06 11.92
CA PHE A 255 -10.88 -1.20 12.69
C PHE A 255 -11.48 0.20 12.77
N LYS A 256 -12.02 0.57 13.94
CA LYS A 256 -12.66 1.89 14.17
C LYS A 256 -11.85 2.76 15.16
N PRO A 257 -11.58 4.04 14.85
CA PRO A 257 -10.89 4.94 15.74
C PRO A 257 -11.76 5.30 16.94
N ALA A 258 -11.13 5.77 18.02
CA ALA A 258 -11.86 6.16 19.21
C ALA A 258 -12.82 7.35 18.92
N VAL A 259 -13.87 7.44 19.73
CA VAL A 259 -15.15 8.13 19.47
C VAL A 259 -15.11 9.66 19.25
N ASN A 260 -13.94 10.29 19.11
CA ASN A 260 -13.85 11.71 18.78
C ASN A 260 -13.21 11.90 17.41
N ASP A 261 -14.09 11.99 16.41
CA ASP A 261 -13.91 12.36 15.01
C ASP A 261 -13.18 13.71 14.74
N LYS A 262 -12.45 14.25 15.71
CA LYS A 262 -11.89 15.62 15.70
C LYS A 262 -10.40 15.70 16.01
N VAL A 263 -9.70 14.60 16.29
CA VAL A 263 -8.24 14.60 16.45
C VAL A 263 -7.70 13.57 15.47
N TYR A 264 -7.24 14.01 14.31
CA TYR A 264 -6.68 13.11 13.30
C TYR A 264 -5.17 13.15 13.45
N GLY A 265 -4.68 12.38 14.41
CA GLY A 265 -3.26 12.07 14.58
C GLY A 265 -2.91 10.74 13.91
N LYS A 266 -1.63 10.36 13.97
CA LYS A 266 -1.05 9.11 13.41
C LYS A 266 -1.59 7.84 14.12
N ASP A 267 -2.89 7.61 14.05
CA ASP A 267 -3.49 6.44 14.65
C ASP A 267 -3.21 5.22 13.75
N TYR A 268 -2.59 4.20 14.34
CA TYR A 268 -2.28 2.96 13.65
C TYR A 268 -3.35 1.91 13.93
N GLY A 269 -4.03 1.42 12.89
CA GLY A 269 -4.94 0.29 13.03
C GLY A 269 -4.15 -0.99 13.29
N ILE A 270 -3.14 -1.24 12.47
CA ILE A 270 -2.17 -2.31 12.65
C ILE A 270 -0.78 -1.68 12.63
N TYR A 271 0.04 -2.00 13.62
CA TYR A 271 1.44 -1.60 13.66
C TYR A 271 2.32 -2.77 14.04
N ASN A 272 3.38 -2.98 13.26
CA ASN A 272 4.49 -3.77 13.75
C ASN A 272 5.37 -2.87 14.63
N VAL A 273 5.51 -3.21 15.92
CA VAL A 273 6.48 -2.52 16.77
C VAL A 273 7.81 -3.22 16.64
N ILE A 274 8.74 -2.55 15.96
CA ILE A 274 10.17 -2.75 16.21
C ILE A 274 10.39 -2.32 17.67
N ALA A 275 10.67 -3.27 18.56
CA ALA A 275 10.99 -2.97 19.95
C ALA A 275 12.09 -1.89 19.98
N GLY A 276 11.75 -0.72 20.53
CA GLY A 276 12.47 0.51 20.28
C GLY A 276 13.94 0.53 20.72
N ASN A 277 14.68 1.46 20.11
CA ASN A 277 15.90 2.08 20.64
C ASN A 277 17.09 1.16 20.98
N ALA A 278 17.50 0.31 20.04
CA ALA A 278 18.90 -0.10 19.95
C ALA A 278 19.51 0.37 18.63
N LEU A 279 19.58 1.69 18.41
CA LEU A 279 20.36 2.32 17.33
C LEU A 279 21.88 2.15 17.53
N GLY A 280 22.34 1.03 18.10
CA GLY A 280 23.70 0.90 18.63
C GLY A 280 24.47 -0.36 18.25
N ASP A 281 23.84 -1.46 17.85
CA ASP A 281 24.56 -2.69 17.51
C ASP A 281 23.77 -3.48 16.46
N GLY A 282 24.48 -4.10 15.50
CA GLY A 282 23.96 -4.80 14.33
C GLY A 282 23.01 -5.99 14.57
N LEU A 283 21.87 -5.75 15.22
CA LEU A 283 20.75 -6.66 15.37
C LEU A 283 19.82 -6.54 14.15
N THR A 284 19.77 -7.60 13.35
CA THR A 284 18.85 -7.74 12.22
C THR A 284 17.43 -7.96 12.76
N TYR A 285 16.58 -6.93 12.71
CA TYR A 285 15.18 -7.04 13.09
C TYR A 285 14.37 -7.70 11.97
N VAL A 286 14.07 -8.99 12.14
CA VAL A 286 13.23 -9.76 11.20
C VAL A 286 11.77 -9.38 11.43
N GLY A 287 11.09 -8.95 10.36
CA GLY A 287 9.64 -8.72 10.38
C GLY A 287 8.88 -10.05 10.22
N PRO A 288 7.58 -10.10 10.54
CA PRO A 288 6.78 -11.30 10.39
C PRO A 288 6.64 -11.70 8.91
N GLU A 289 6.63 -13.00 8.66
CA GLU A 289 6.39 -13.62 7.37
C GLU A 289 4.97 -14.21 7.29
N ASN A 290 4.43 -14.33 6.07
CA ASN A 290 3.13 -14.98 5.80
C ASN A 290 1.95 -14.35 6.56
N PHE A 291 1.84 -13.02 6.50
CA PHE A 291 0.68 -12.30 7.05
C PHE A 291 -0.42 -12.14 6.01
N LYS A 292 -1.66 -12.42 6.39
CA LYS A 292 -2.83 -12.21 5.54
C LYS A 292 -3.84 -11.29 6.21
N LEU A 293 -4.27 -10.26 5.49
CA LEU A 293 -5.34 -9.36 5.90
C LEU A 293 -6.41 -9.33 4.80
N SER A 294 -7.63 -9.73 5.13
CA SER A 294 -8.70 -9.74 4.14
C SER A 294 -10.08 -9.36 4.63
N TYR A 295 -10.96 -8.94 3.73
CA TYR A 295 -12.37 -8.62 4.04
C TYR A 295 -12.50 -7.71 5.27
N SER A 296 -11.62 -6.74 5.43
CA SER A 296 -11.55 -5.89 6.61
C SER A 296 -11.71 -4.42 6.24
N ARG A 297 -12.19 -3.61 7.18
CA ARG A 297 -12.42 -2.17 6.98
C ARG A 297 -11.55 -1.36 7.93
N PHE A 298 -10.86 -0.37 7.40
CA PHE A 298 -10.06 0.61 8.13
C PHE A 298 -10.69 1.98 7.95
N GLY A 299 -11.33 2.49 9.01
CA GLY A 299 -11.80 3.87 9.02
C GLY A 299 -10.74 4.79 9.59
N LYS A 300 -10.17 5.70 8.80
CA LYS A 300 -9.23 6.75 9.28
C LYS A 300 -7.98 6.20 9.99
N PHE A 301 -7.53 5.00 9.65
CA PHE A 301 -6.35 4.36 10.25
C PHE A 301 -5.28 4.08 9.21
N HIS A 302 -4.04 4.02 9.68
CA HIS A 302 -2.92 3.54 8.87
C HIS A 302 -2.67 2.05 9.15
N VAL A 303 -2.28 1.31 8.12
CA VAL A 303 -1.55 0.05 8.31
C VAL A 303 -0.07 0.37 8.15
N HIS A 304 0.69 0.26 9.24
CA HIS A 304 2.12 0.50 9.22
C HIS A 304 2.89 -0.76 9.59
N VAL A 305 3.77 -1.18 8.70
CA VAL A 305 4.62 -2.36 8.88
C VAL A 305 6.07 -1.94 8.74
N SER A 306 6.92 -2.25 9.72
CA SER A 306 8.33 -1.90 9.69
C SER A 306 9.19 -3.12 10.03
N GLY A 307 10.23 -3.42 9.25
CA GLY A 307 11.11 -4.57 9.48
C GLY A 307 12.14 -4.78 8.38
N THR A 308 13.24 -5.50 8.65
CA THR A 308 14.32 -5.70 7.67
C THR A 308 14.14 -6.90 6.74
N SER A 309 13.12 -7.74 6.97
CA SER A 309 12.85 -8.97 6.21
C SER A 309 11.36 -9.35 6.24
N ILE A 310 10.47 -8.44 5.83
CA ILE A 310 9.03 -8.73 5.74
C ILE A 310 8.77 -9.48 4.43
N LYS A 311 8.13 -10.67 4.49
CA LYS A 311 7.90 -11.50 3.30
C LYS A 311 6.50 -12.11 3.23
N ASN A 312 6.02 -12.34 2.01
CA ASN A 312 4.78 -13.08 1.73
C ASN A 312 3.54 -12.49 2.40
N TRP A 313 3.40 -11.17 2.35
CA TRP A 313 2.20 -10.52 2.87
C TRP A 313 1.12 -10.45 1.79
N LEU A 314 -0.14 -10.71 2.18
CA LEU A 314 -1.30 -10.63 1.30
C LEU A 314 -2.37 -9.72 1.90
N LEU A 315 -2.65 -8.61 1.23
CA LEU A 315 -3.75 -7.70 1.54
C LEU A 315 -4.80 -7.80 0.44
N GLU A 316 -5.96 -8.38 0.74
CA GLU A 316 -7.02 -8.57 -0.25
C GLU A 316 -8.44 -8.25 0.21
N TYR A 317 -9.28 -7.68 -0.65
CA TYR A 317 -10.69 -7.41 -0.35
C TYR A 317 -10.90 -6.50 0.88
N ASN A 318 -9.97 -5.58 1.16
CA ASN A 318 -10.11 -4.62 2.25
C ASN A 318 -10.66 -3.27 1.76
N LEU A 319 -11.41 -2.59 2.63
CA LEU A 319 -11.75 -1.18 2.49
C LEU A 319 -10.79 -0.36 3.35
N PHE A 320 -10.01 0.51 2.72
CA PHE A 320 -9.26 1.54 3.40
C PHE A 320 -9.87 2.89 3.10
N GLU A 321 -10.44 3.55 4.10
CA GLU A 321 -11.15 4.79 3.87
C GLU A 321 -10.78 5.94 4.79
N ALA A 322 -10.82 7.14 4.22
CA ALA A 322 -10.67 8.40 4.94
C ALA A 322 -9.38 8.49 5.78
N THR A 323 -8.33 7.78 5.39
CA THR A 323 -7.01 7.92 5.99
C THR A 323 -6.46 9.30 5.67
N ARG A 324 -6.11 10.07 6.72
CA ARG A 324 -5.64 11.44 6.60
C ARG A 324 -4.87 11.91 7.82
N ASP A 325 -4.01 12.92 7.61
CA ASP A 325 -3.45 13.76 8.66
C ASP A 325 -4.20 15.11 8.63
N ASP A 326 -4.95 15.45 9.68
CA ASP A 326 -5.71 16.72 9.74
C ASP A 326 -4.97 17.85 10.46
N SER A 327 -3.72 17.62 10.89
CA SER A 327 -2.85 18.68 11.44
C SER A 327 -2.73 19.90 10.49
N PHE A 328 -3.09 19.69 9.24
CA PHE A 328 -3.18 20.65 8.17
C PHE A 328 -4.25 21.75 8.28
N ALA A 329 -5.24 21.63 9.17
CA ALA A 329 -6.26 22.67 9.29
C ALA A 329 -5.70 24.00 9.87
N GLN A 330 -4.53 24.01 10.54
CA GLN A 330 -4.06 25.22 11.24
C GLN A 330 -2.56 25.56 11.20
N SER A 331 -1.64 24.70 10.72
CA SER A 331 -0.22 25.10 10.63
C SER A 331 0.51 24.50 9.44
N LEU A 332 1.27 25.34 8.75
CA LEU A 332 2.19 25.06 7.63
C LEU A 332 3.35 24.10 7.97
N ASP A 333 3.33 23.43 9.14
CA ASP A 333 4.37 22.51 9.58
C ASP A 333 4.00 21.06 9.22
N VAL A 334 4.36 20.75 7.98
CA VAL A 334 4.78 19.45 7.42
C VAL A 334 5.19 18.34 8.40
N SER A 335 4.25 17.46 8.75
CA SER A 335 4.56 16.05 9.07
C SER A 335 3.94 15.13 8.03
N TYR A 336 4.68 14.93 6.94
CA TYR A 336 4.38 14.14 5.72
C TYR A 336 4.17 12.62 5.93
N GLU A 337 3.37 12.16 6.89
CA GLU A 337 3.28 10.71 7.21
C GLU A 337 1.87 10.10 7.18
N ALA A 338 0.85 10.80 6.66
CA ALA A 338 -0.41 10.13 6.36
C ALA A 338 -0.29 9.20 5.16
N ASN A 339 -0.15 7.90 5.44
CA ASN A 339 -0.12 6.85 4.44
C ASN A 339 -1.16 5.81 4.81
N THR A 340 -1.93 5.36 3.82
CA THR A 340 -2.94 4.32 4.08
C THR A 340 -2.27 3.00 4.40
N LEU A 341 -1.28 2.64 3.58
CA LEU A 341 -0.35 1.55 3.82
C LEU A 341 1.07 2.11 3.80
N LEU A 342 1.74 2.08 4.96
CA LEU A 342 3.17 2.37 5.07
C LEU A 342 3.90 1.07 5.35
N THR A 343 4.90 0.79 4.55
CA THR A 343 5.83 -0.30 4.82
C THR A 343 7.24 0.28 4.90
N SER A 344 8.06 -0.17 5.84
CA SER A 344 9.43 0.31 5.98
C SER A 344 10.45 -0.82 6.16
N GLY A 345 11.59 -0.67 5.49
CA GLY A 345 12.68 -1.65 5.49
C GLY A 345 12.66 -2.63 4.30
N GLY A 346 13.02 -3.89 4.55
CA GLY A 346 13.12 -4.92 3.51
C GLY A 346 11.80 -5.65 3.34
N LEU A 347 11.27 -5.65 2.12
CA LEU A 347 9.95 -6.14 1.73
C LEU A 347 10.07 -6.97 0.46
N GLU A 348 9.73 -8.24 0.55
CA GLU A 348 9.75 -9.17 -0.59
C GLU A 348 8.40 -9.87 -0.74
N ASP A 349 7.96 -10.06 -1.98
CA ASP A 349 6.77 -10.84 -2.31
C ASP A 349 5.48 -10.34 -1.63
N TYR A 350 5.30 -9.00 -1.61
CA TYR A 350 4.13 -8.33 -1.05
C TYR A 350 2.99 -8.26 -2.09
N THR A 351 1.80 -8.74 -1.78
CA THR A 351 0.64 -8.69 -2.69
C THR A 351 -0.49 -7.82 -2.13
N ILE A 352 -0.89 -6.80 -2.88
CA ILE A 352 -2.03 -5.93 -2.60
C ILE A 352 -3.02 -6.10 -3.75
N ARG A 353 -4.17 -6.72 -3.49
CA ARG A 353 -5.14 -6.98 -4.55
C ARG A 353 -6.60 -6.81 -4.17
N TYR A 354 -7.44 -6.41 -5.11
CA TYR A 354 -8.89 -6.38 -4.91
C TYR A 354 -9.34 -5.52 -3.71
N ASN A 355 -8.55 -4.52 -3.32
CA ASN A 355 -8.91 -3.60 -2.25
C ASN A 355 -9.57 -2.34 -2.81
N LEU A 356 -10.38 -1.69 -1.97
CA LEU A 356 -10.94 -0.35 -2.23
C LEU A 356 -10.23 0.67 -1.34
N PHE A 357 -9.51 1.60 -1.96
CA PHE A 357 -8.88 2.76 -1.30
C PHE A 357 -9.76 3.97 -1.56
N LYS A 358 -10.52 4.41 -0.57
CA LYS A 358 -11.51 5.49 -0.71
C LYS A 358 -11.13 6.73 0.09
N ASP A 359 -11.16 7.90 -0.55
CA ASP A 359 -11.01 9.20 0.12
C ASP A 359 -9.75 9.30 0.99
N ASN A 360 -8.69 8.62 0.59
CA ASN A 360 -7.41 8.64 1.30
C ASN A 360 -6.58 9.85 0.85
N SER A 361 -5.91 10.49 1.79
CA SER A 361 -5.12 11.70 1.59
C SER A 361 -3.84 11.66 2.42
N GLY A 362 -2.81 12.43 2.04
CA GLY A 362 -1.53 12.47 2.75
C GLY A 362 -0.35 12.35 1.80
N THR A 363 0.61 11.48 2.10
CA THR A 363 1.83 11.28 1.30
C THR A 363 1.58 10.31 0.16
N SER A 364 1.09 9.10 0.42
CA SER A 364 0.58 8.20 -0.61
C SER A 364 -0.46 7.21 -0.08
N ALA A 365 -1.20 6.55 -0.97
CA ALA A 365 -2.08 5.47 -0.56
C ALA A 365 -1.23 4.25 -0.15
N ILE A 366 -0.24 3.90 -0.97
CA ILE A 366 0.74 2.86 -0.69
C ILE A 366 2.13 3.49 -0.70
N MET A 367 2.79 3.48 0.45
CA MET A 367 4.16 3.96 0.63
C MET A 367 5.07 2.81 1.02
N HIS A 368 6.17 2.67 0.29
CA HIS A 368 7.32 1.90 0.72
C HIS A 368 8.44 2.87 1.12
N LYS A 369 8.90 2.79 2.37
CA LYS A 369 10.00 3.58 2.90
C LYS A 369 11.21 2.70 3.10
N ILE A 370 12.23 2.88 2.28
CA ILE A 370 13.47 2.12 2.43
C ILE A 370 14.38 2.92 3.38
N ASP A 371 14.60 2.46 4.62
CA ASP A 371 15.40 3.22 5.59
C ASP A 371 16.93 3.07 5.35
N GLN A 372 17.68 4.16 5.62
CA GLN A 372 19.07 4.46 5.23
C GLN A 372 20.22 3.58 5.75
N LEU A 373 20.03 2.69 6.71
CA LEU A 373 21.18 2.19 7.49
C LEU A 373 21.83 0.96 6.87
N GLY A 374 22.72 1.13 5.89
CA GLY A 374 23.89 0.28 5.58
C GLY A 374 23.69 -1.26 5.55
N ASN A 375 22.45 -1.73 5.46
CA ASN A 375 22.09 -3.11 5.71
C ASN A 375 21.59 -3.73 4.40
N PRO A 376 22.36 -4.66 3.80
CA PRO A 376 22.08 -5.22 2.47
C PRO A 376 20.77 -6.02 2.37
N GLY A 377 20.05 -6.23 3.49
CA GLY A 377 18.73 -6.86 3.56
C GLY A 377 17.54 -5.94 3.27
N ARG A 378 17.73 -4.61 3.18
CA ARG A 378 16.62 -3.66 2.92
C ARG A 378 16.38 -3.52 1.41
N ARG A 379 15.51 -4.36 0.84
CA ARG A 379 15.15 -4.38 -0.59
C ARG A 379 13.64 -4.36 -0.76
N LEU A 380 13.15 -3.73 -1.81
CA LEU A 380 11.76 -3.82 -2.26
C LEU A 380 11.71 -4.69 -3.52
N LYS A 381 11.15 -5.89 -3.40
CA LYS A 381 11.24 -6.90 -4.47
C LYS A 381 9.93 -7.65 -4.71
N ASN A 382 9.60 -7.87 -5.98
CA ASN A 382 8.53 -8.78 -6.42
C ASN A 382 7.13 -8.40 -5.86
N ASN A 383 6.86 -7.12 -5.63
CA ASN A 383 5.56 -6.73 -5.11
C ASN A 383 4.53 -6.64 -6.22
N LYS A 384 3.32 -7.10 -5.93
CA LYS A 384 2.21 -7.17 -6.87
C LYS A 384 1.06 -6.31 -6.38
N ILE A 385 0.69 -5.31 -7.15
CA ILE A 385 -0.40 -4.37 -6.84
C ILE A 385 -1.41 -4.47 -7.99
N TYR A 386 -2.51 -5.21 -7.80
CA TYR A 386 -3.43 -5.44 -8.91
C TYR A 386 -4.90 -5.58 -8.54
N GLY A 387 -5.79 -5.24 -9.47
CA GLY A 387 -7.22 -5.39 -9.25
C GLY A 387 -7.79 -4.46 -8.17
N ASN A 388 -7.04 -3.43 -7.73
CA ASN A 388 -7.49 -2.49 -6.71
C ASN A 388 -8.23 -1.31 -7.33
N VAL A 389 -9.13 -0.69 -6.57
CA VAL A 389 -9.77 0.58 -6.91
C VAL A 389 -9.24 1.67 -5.98
N PHE A 390 -8.71 2.73 -6.56
CA PHE A 390 -8.33 3.97 -5.87
C PHE A 390 -9.36 5.04 -6.25
N TYR A 391 -10.15 5.45 -5.27
CA TYR A 391 -11.35 6.25 -5.48
C TYR A 391 -11.36 7.47 -4.55
N GLN A 392 -11.73 8.63 -5.09
CA GLN A 392 -11.98 9.84 -4.31
C GLN A 392 -13.34 10.44 -4.67
N THR A 393 -14.14 10.75 -3.66
CA THR A 393 -15.43 11.41 -3.79
C THR A 393 -15.24 12.89 -4.15
N SER A 394 -16.15 13.46 -4.95
CA SER A 394 -16.11 14.86 -5.42
C SER A 394 -16.05 15.92 -4.32
N ASP A 395 -16.42 15.54 -3.10
CA ASP A 395 -16.61 16.44 -1.98
C ASP A 395 -15.31 16.66 -1.18
N ARG A 396 -14.23 15.96 -1.58
CA ARG A 396 -12.95 15.94 -0.88
C ARG A 396 -11.81 16.38 -1.79
N ILE A 397 -11.04 17.33 -1.30
CA ILE A 397 -10.07 18.15 -2.07
C ILE A 397 -8.60 17.90 -1.62
N GLN A 398 -8.30 16.80 -0.94
CA GLN A 398 -6.96 16.54 -0.43
C GLN A 398 -6.32 15.38 -1.19
N GLY A 399 -5.41 15.69 -2.12
CA GLY A 399 -4.67 14.69 -2.88
C GLY A 399 -3.48 14.11 -2.11
N LEU A 400 -2.77 13.21 -2.79
CA LEU A 400 -1.60 12.50 -2.29
C LEU A 400 -0.33 13.24 -2.73
N THR A 401 0.63 13.41 -1.83
CA THR A 401 1.82 14.25 -2.09
C THR A 401 2.82 13.57 -3.04
N LEU A 402 3.02 12.26 -2.92
CA LEU A 402 4.02 11.48 -3.66
C LEU A 402 3.41 10.43 -4.60
N GLY A 403 2.10 10.46 -4.87
CA GLY A 403 1.47 9.44 -5.72
C GLY A 403 0.49 8.53 -4.99
N VAL A 404 -0.16 7.67 -5.76
CA VAL A 404 -0.97 6.58 -5.23
C VAL A 404 -0.09 5.44 -4.74
N VAL A 405 0.95 5.11 -5.50
CA VAL A 405 2.00 4.16 -5.10
C VAL A 405 3.34 4.88 -5.13
N SER A 406 4.03 4.92 -4.00
CA SER A 406 5.33 5.57 -3.90
C SER A 406 6.36 4.74 -3.16
N VAL A 407 7.61 4.92 -3.55
CA VAL A 407 8.78 4.54 -2.78
C VAL A 407 9.48 5.83 -2.41
N ALA A 408 9.59 6.12 -1.11
CA ALA A 408 10.46 7.19 -0.65
C ALA A 408 11.77 6.59 -0.18
N ASN A 409 12.86 7.05 -0.79
CA ASN A 409 14.19 6.72 -0.36
C ASN A 409 14.94 8.03 -0.08
N LEU A 410 15.43 8.18 1.15
CA LEU A 410 16.30 9.28 1.52
C LEU A 410 17.73 8.85 1.22
N GLU A 411 18.34 9.48 0.21
CA GLU A 411 19.76 9.49 -0.11
C GLU A 411 20.44 8.16 -0.52
N PRO A 412 21.41 8.22 -1.44
CA PRO A 412 22.18 7.05 -1.87
C PRO A 412 22.91 6.36 -0.71
N VAL A 413 23.13 5.05 -0.84
CA VAL A 413 24.01 4.31 0.07
C VAL A 413 25.45 4.73 -0.22
N ASP A 414 25.91 5.77 0.47
CA ASP A 414 27.32 6.13 0.53
C ASP A 414 28.03 5.10 1.43
N THR A 415 28.78 4.18 0.82
CA THR A 415 29.74 3.35 1.56
C THR A 415 30.94 4.21 1.92
N TRP A 416 30.79 5.06 2.94
CA TRP A 416 31.86 5.96 3.38
C TRP A 416 32.82 5.21 4.32
N ASP A 417 33.86 4.59 3.78
CA ASP A 417 34.96 4.09 4.60
C ASP A 417 35.99 5.20 4.85
N ASN A 418 36.10 5.61 6.11
CA ASN A 418 37.05 6.61 6.58
C ASN A 418 38.34 5.94 7.06
N GLU A 419 39.43 6.05 6.27
CA GLU A 419 40.76 6.51 6.71
C GLU A 419 41.70 6.65 5.50
N ILE A 420 42.50 7.73 5.46
CA ILE A 420 43.27 8.19 4.29
C ILE A 420 44.73 7.77 4.42
N THR A 421 45.30 7.10 3.40
CA THR A 421 46.75 7.00 3.19
C THR A 421 47.16 6.76 1.71
N GLY A 422 46.92 7.70 0.78
CA GLY A 422 47.58 7.71 -0.55
C GLY A 422 46.96 8.61 -1.66
N ASN A 423 47.76 8.99 -2.68
CA ASN A 423 47.33 9.66 -3.93
C ASN A 423 47.78 8.84 -5.16
N ALA A 424 46.98 8.77 -6.25
CA ALA A 424 47.42 8.25 -7.55
C ALA A 424 47.26 9.28 -8.69
N ARG A 425 48.26 9.32 -9.57
CA ARG A 425 48.35 10.25 -10.71
C ARG A 425 47.87 9.61 -12.01
N ILE A 426 46.84 10.16 -12.64
CA ILE A 426 46.37 9.77 -13.96
C ILE A 426 46.78 10.84 -14.97
N GLY A 427 47.53 10.47 -16.02
CA GLY A 427 48.00 11.42 -17.02
C GLY A 427 48.71 10.78 -18.21
N PRO A 428 49.36 11.57 -19.10
CA PRO A 428 49.94 11.08 -20.36
C PRO A 428 51.02 9.99 -20.21
N GLY A 429 51.67 9.91 -19.04
CA GLY A 429 52.63 8.86 -18.68
C GLY A 429 52.04 7.68 -17.91
N ASN A 430 50.83 7.85 -17.35
CA ASN A 430 50.12 6.92 -16.49
C ASN A 430 48.66 6.84 -16.97
N LEU A 431 48.42 6.09 -18.04
CA LEU A 431 47.15 6.18 -18.78
C LEU A 431 45.95 5.65 -17.99
N TYR A 432 46.18 4.77 -17.01
CA TYR A 432 45.10 4.10 -16.28
C TYR A 432 45.41 4.00 -14.78
N ALA A 433 44.39 4.24 -13.95
CA ALA A 433 44.37 3.84 -12.55
C ALA A 433 43.13 2.95 -12.31
N GLY A 434 43.21 2.00 -11.38
CA GLY A 434 42.14 1.03 -11.16
C GLY A 434 41.87 0.77 -9.68
N TYR A 435 40.60 0.68 -9.30
CA TYR A 435 40.14 0.30 -7.97
C TYR A 435 39.45 -1.05 -8.03
N MET A 436 39.92 -2.03 -7.26
CA MET A 436 39.20 -3.29 -7.05
C MET A 436 38.38 -3.19 -5.78
N TRP A 437 37.13 -3.63 -5.85
CA TRP A 437 36.32 -3.86 -4.65
C TRP A 437 35.69 -5.24 -4.67
N ASN A 438 35.49 -5.77 -3.47
CA ASN A 438 34.57 -6.87 -3.27
C ASN A 438 33.16 -6.31 -3.17
N ASN A 439 32.33 -6.63 -4.16
CA ASN A 439 31.00 -6.08 -4.23
C ASN A 439 30.06 -6.86 -3.31
N ASN A 440 29.64 -6.25 -2.21
CA ASN A 440 28.79 -6.89 -1.20
C ASN A 440 27.28 -6.77 -1.48
N PHE A 441 26.91 -6.15 -2.61
CA PHE A 441 25.53 -6.00 -3.03
C PHE A 441 25.38 -6.49 -4.48
N LYS A 442 24.20 -6.94 -4.88
CA LYS A 442 23.85 -6.93 -6.31
C LYS A 442 23.29 -5.53 -6.57
N GLY A 443 23.36 -4.94 -7.76
CA GLY A 443 22.71 -3.63 -8.03
C GLY A 443 23.17 -3.02 -9.33
N HIS A 444 22.83 -1.76 -9.59
CA HIS A 444 23.44 -1.01 -10.70
C HIS A 444 24.35 0.09 -10.16
N ILE A 445 25.49 0.28 -10.81
CA ILE A 445 26.37 1.44 -10.61
C ILE A 445 25.99 2.49 -11.66
N SER A 446 25.38 3.57 -11.21
CA SER A 446 24.96 4.69 -12.06
C SER A 446 25.94 5.86 -11.98
N LYS A 447 26.64 6.00 -10.86
CA LYS A 447 27.56 7.10 -10.62
C LYS A 447 28.67 6.70 -9.68
N MET A 448 29.79 7.39 -9.83
CA MET A 448 30.89 7.31 -8.90
C MET A 448 31.51 8.68 -8.67
N ARG A 449 31.95 8.95 -7.44
CA ARG A 449 32.68 10.18 -7.11
C ARG A 449 34.10 9.87 -6.63
N LEU A 450 35.05 10.64 -7.13
CA LEU A 450 36.45 10.59 -6.72
C LEU A 450 36.93 11.97 -6.27
N SER A 451 37.72 12.02 -5.21
CA SER A 451 38.33 13.27 -4.75
C SER A 451 39.62 13.58 -5.51
N VAL A 452 39.59 14.59 -6.36
CA VAL A 452 40.75 15.17 -7.06
C VAL A 452 41.55 16.02 -6.06
N GLN A 453 42.80 15.64 -5.82
CA GLN A 453 43.73 16.34 -4.92
C GLN A 453 44.50 17.45 -5.60
N ASP A 454 45.00 17.19 -6.82
CA ASP A 454 45.75 18.15 -7.61
C ASP A 454 45.39 18.01 -9.09
N VAL A 455 45.43 19.13 -9.82
CA VAL A 455 45.25 19.15 -11.28
C VAL A 455 46.52 19.73 -11.89
N ASN A 456 47.37 18.85 -12.40
CA ASN A 456 48.64 19.21 -13.01
C ASN A 456 48.43 19.80 -14.41
N ILE A 457 47.51 19.20 -15.19
CA ILE A 457 47.08 19.67 -16.49
C ILE A 457 45.56 19.45 -16.59
N PRO A 458 44.75 20.51 -16.75
CA PRO A 458 43.31 20.35 -16.97
C PRO A 458 43.01 19.42 -18.16
N GLY A 459 41.99 18.58 -18.05
CA GLY A 459 41.59 17.71 -19.14
C GLY A 459 40.36 16.86 -18.86
N THR A 460 40.07 15.99 -19.82
CA THR A 460 38.89 15.13 -19.86
C THR A 460 39.21 13.73 -19.37
N PHE A 461 38.39 13.19 -18.48
CA PHE A 461 38.55 11.88 -17.87
C PHE A 461 37.29 11.03 -18.05
N ARG A 462 37.44 9.70 -18.04
CA ARG A 462 36.34 8.73 -17.98
C ARG A 462 36.63 7.61 -17.00
N ALA A 463 35.57 6.91 -16.61
CA ALA A 463 35.62 5.66 -15.87
C ALA A 463 34.98 4.51 -16.67
N GLN A 464 35.46 3.30 -16.44
CA GLN A 464 34.91 2.07 -17.00
C GLN A 464 35.02 0.93 -15.99
N MET A 465 33.96 0.13 -15.90
CA MET A 465 33.98 -1.09 -15.09
C MET A 465 34.62 -2.26 -15.85
N TYR A 466 35.27 -3.15 -15.11
CA TYR A 466 35.94 -4.35 -15.58
C TYR A 466 35.64 -5.53 -14.66
N THR A 467 35.61 -6.74 -15.20
CA THR A 467 35.60 -7.96 -14.38
C THR A 467 36.91 -8.10 -13.60
N ASN A 468 36.94 -8.88 -12.52
CA ASN A 468 38.20 -9.25 -11.88
C ASN A 468 38.85 -10.46 -12.54
N ASN A 469 40.15 -10.38 -12.78
CA ASN A 469 41.02 -11.46 -13.25
C ASN A 469 42.25 -11.56 -12.35
N VAL A 470 42.13 -12.34 -11.26
CA VAL A 470 43.23 -12.66 -10.33
C VAL A 470 43.99 -11.40 -9.85
N SER A 471 43.25 -10.47 -9.24
CA SER A 471 43.80 -9.19 -8.73
C SER A 471 44.31 -8.25 -9.83
N SER A 472 43.72 -8.32 -11.02
CA SER A 472 43.88 -7.32 -12.08
C SER A 472 42.55 -7.14 -12.83
N PRO A 473 42.30 -6.00 -13.48
CA PRO A 473 41.12 -5.85 -14.31
C PRO A 473 41.14 -6.88 -15.45
N GLY A 474 39.98 -7.45 -15.76
CA GLY A 474 39.80 -8.47 -16.79
C GLY A 474 39.31 -7.84 -18.09
N VAL A 475 38.06 -8.16 -18.45
CA VAL A 475 37.39 -7.60 -19.63
C VAL A 475 36.51 -6.41 -19.22
N PRO A 476 36.33 -5.41 -20.10
CA PRO A 476 35.34 -4.36 -19.88
C PRO A 476 33.97 -4.96 -19.56
N TYR A 477 33.28 -4.35 -18.59
CA TYR A 477 32.01 -4.80 -18.08
C TYR A 477 31.07 -3.59 -17.95
N GLY A 478 29.98 -3.58 -18.71
CA GLY A 478 29.11 -2.41 -18.81
C GLY A 478 29.65 -1.31 -19.75
N ASN A 479 28.99 -0.16 -19.71
CA ASN A 479 29.30 0.99 -20.56
C ASN A 479 30.35 1.91 -19.92
N LEU A 480 30.90 2.81 -20.74
CA LEU A 480 31.73 3.92 -20.27
C LEU A 480 30.89 4.95 -19.50
N SER A 481 31.50 5.60 -18.51
CA SER A 481 30.95 6.84 -17.98
C SER A 481 30.91 7.91 -19.07
N GLU A 482 30.11 8.94 -18.85
CA GLU A 482 30.23 10.23 -19.54
C GLU A 482 31.62 10.85 -19.30
N VAL A 483 31.98 11.81 -20.16
CA VAL A 483 33.24 12.56 -20.04
C VAL A 483 33.13 13.53 -18.87
N VAL A 484 34.17 13.61 -18.06
CA VAL A 484 34.28 14.57 -16.96
C VAL A 484 35.43 15.51 -17.23
N ASP A 485 35.14 16.82 -17.27
CA ASP A 485 36.16 17.87 -17.34
C ASP A 485 36.72 18.16 -15.94
N ILE A 486 37.97 17.78 -15.70
CA ILE A 486 38.67 18.04 -14.44
C ILE A 486 39.61 19.22 -14.65
N THR A 487 39.24 20.35 -14.06
CA THR A 487 39.97 21.63 -14.18
C THR A 487 40.44 22.19 -12.84
N ASN A 488 39.87 21.70 -11.74
CA ASN A 488 40.16 22.11 -10.37
C ASN A 488 40.16 20.88 -9.44
N THR A 489 40.67 21.07 -8.23
CA THR A 489 40.59 20.08 -7.14
C THR A 489 39.16 20.01 -6.58
N GLY A 490 38.82 18.91 -5.89
CA GLY A 490 37.47 18.65 -5.37
C GLY A 490 36.91 17.31 -5.85
N MET A 491 35.61 17.08 -5.65
CA MET A 491 34.98 15.82 -6.10
C MET A 491 34.69 15.87 -7.60
N ALA A 492 35.21 14.90 -8.34
CA ALA A 492 34.85 14.61 -9.72
C ALA A 492 33.79 13.51 -9.76
N GLU A 493 32.76 13.69 -10.58
CA GLU A 493 31.61 12.80 -10.67
C GLU A 493 31.57 12.12 -12.05
N PHE A 494 31.65 10.79 -12.08
CA PHE A 494 31.58 9.96 -13.28
C PHE A 494 30.21 9.30 -13.34
N VAL A 495 29.37 9.74 -14.30
CA VAL A 495 28.00 9.24 -14.49
C VAL A 495 27.97 8.20 -15.60
N PHE A 496 27.29 7.07 -15.40
CA PHE A 496 27.04 6.06 -16.41
C PHE A 496 25.64 6.27 -17.00
N SER A 497 25.57 6.76 -18.24
CA SER A 497 24.30 6.99 -18.96
C SER A 497 23.44 5.73 -19.12
N THR A 498 24.08 4.56 -19.06
CA THR A 498 23.41 3.28 -18.81
C THR A 498 24.03 2.67 -17.55
N PRO A 499 23.28 2.55 -16.45
CA PRO A 499 23.78 1.97 -15.21
C PRO A 499 24.35 0.55 -15.42
N VAL A 500 25.43 0.22 -14.72
CA VAL A 500 26.13 -1.06 -14.88
C VAL A 500 25.68 -2.05 -13.82
N LEU A 501 25.03 -3.15 -14.21
CA LEU A 501 24.59 -4.22 -13.32
C LEU A 501 25.80 -4.90 -12.66
N VAL A 502 25.80 -5.07 -11.34
CA VAL A 502 26.82 -5.75 -10.54
C VAL A 502 26.21 -6.83 -9.65
N ASN A 503 26.99 -7.85 -9.30
CA ASN A 503 26.55 -8.98 -8.46
C ASN A 503 27.25 -9.02 -7.11
N SER A 504 26.49 -9.41 -6.08
CA SER A 504 27.02 -9.63 -4.73
C SER A 504 28.06 -10.75 -4.71
N GLY A 505 29.09 -10.61 -3.89
CA GLY A 505 30.22 -11.54 -3.77
C GLY A 505 31.16 -11.54 -4.97
N THR A 506 30.97 -10.64 -5.94
CA THR A 506 31.82 -10.55 -7.13
C THR A 506 32.83 -9.42 -6.97
N ASN A 507 34.10 -9.67 -7.32
CA ASN A 507 35.08 -8.60 -7.40
C ASN A 507 34.96 -7.89 -8.76
N TYR A 508 34.89 -6.58 -8.73
CA TYR A 508 34.93 -5.73 -9.92
C TYR A 508 36.11 -4.77 -9.83
N TRP A 509 36.52 -4.29 -10.99
CA TRP A 509 37.48 -3.21 -11.13
C TRP A 509 36.80 -2.00 -11.72
N MET A 510 37.11 -0.83 -11.18
CA MET A 510 36.78 0.44 -11.80
C MET A 510 38.07 1.07 -12.29
N VAL A 511 38.15 1.32 -13.59
CA VAL A 511 39.35 1.84 -14.25
C VAL A 511 39.08 3.23 -14.79
N PHE A 512 39.98 4.15 -14.47
CA PHE A 512 39.94 5.56 -14.84
C PHE A 512 41.03 5.86 -15.85
N TYR A 513 40.74 6.74 -16.81
CA TYR A 513 41.73 7.16 -17.79
C TYR A 513 41.48 8.59 -18.30
N SER A 514 42.57 9.21 -18.74
CA SER A 514 42.57 10.52 -19.42
C SER A 514 42.33 10.33 -20.92
N GLU A 515 41.36 11.03 -21.51
CA GLU A 515 41.06 10.96 -22.96
C GLU A 515 41.96 11.91 -23.80
N GLY A 516 42.97 12.53 -23.18
CA GLY A 516 43.84 13.49 -23.85
C GLY A 516 45.12 13.79 -23.07
N THR A 517 45.44 15.07 -22.91
CA THR A 517 46.64 15.52 -22.18
C THR A 517 46.38 15.80 -20.71
N GLY A 518 45.16 15.55 -20.22
CA GLY A 518 44.78 15.80 -18.83
C GLY A 518 45.64 14.99 -17.86
N ASP A 519 46.03 15.62 -16.77
CA ASP A 519 46.92 15.08 -15.74
C ASP A 519 46.44 15.55 -14.36
N ALA A 520 45.92 14.63 -13.56
CA ALA A 520 45.36 14.93 -12.25
C ALA A 520 45.70 13.83 -11.23
N ASP A 521 45.84 14.24 -9.98
CA ASP A 521 46.06 13.38 -8.83
C ASP A 521 44.75 13.19 -8.08
N PHE A 522 44.40 11.94 -7.80
CA PHE A 522 43.18 11.55 -7.08
C PHE A 522 43.57 10.93 -5.73
N ASN A 523 42.70 11.07 -4.71
CA ASN A 523 42.84 10.34 -3.45
C ASN A 523 42.66 8.84 -3.71
N SER A 524 43.76 8.08 -3.64
CA SER A 524 43.79 6.64 -3.91
C SER A 524 45.12 6.04 -3.51
N VAL A 525 45.14 4.78 -3.11
CA VAL A 525 46.41 4.08 -2.83
C VAL A 525 47.04 3.66 -4.15
N ASP A 526 48.30 4.03 -4.33
CA ASP A 526 49.03 4.16 -5.59
C ASP A 526 49.21 2.85 -6.40
N TYR A 527 48.85 2.81 -7.68
CA TYR A 527 49.64 2.12 -8.73
C TYR A 527 49.26 2.56 -10.16
N VAL A 528 50.30 2.63 -11.01
CA VAL A 528 50.24 2.89 -12.45
C VAL A 528 50.57 1.59 -13.19
N ALA A 529 49.63 1.06 -13.97
CA ALA A 529 49.95 -0.03 -14.87
C ALA A 529 50.54 0.47 -16.20
N GLY A 530 51.63 -0.18 -16.64
CA GLY A 530 52.01 -0.19 -18.05
C GLY A 530 51.06 -1.13 -18.80
N VAL A 531 50.24 -0.61 -19.71
CA VAL A 531 49.36 -1.41 -20.57
C VAL A 531 49.69 -1.17 -22.04
N SER A 532 49.47 -2.21 -22.84
CA SER A 532 49.42 -2.12 -24.30
C SER A 532 48.17 -1.33 -24.72
N SER A 533 48.37 -0.34 -25.58
CA SER A 533 47.45 0.71 -26.05
C SER A 533 45.99 0.31 -26.35
N GLY A 534 45.03 1.15 -25.91
CA GLY A 534 43.68 1.28 -26.49
C GLY A 534 42.52 1.40 -25.48
N LEU A 535 41.56 2.30 -25.74
CA LEU A 535 40.24 2.32 -25.09
C LEU A 535 39.51 0.98 -25.34
N ASN A 536 38.85 0.40 -24.34
CA ASN A 536 38.20 -0.92 -24.40
C ASN A 536 39.16 -2.14 -24.56
N SER A 537 40.46 -1.97 -24.34
CA SER A 537 41.41 -3.08 -24.34
C SER A 537 41.33 -3.90 -23.03
N ILE A 538 41.75 -5.17 -23.09
CA ILE A 538 42.01 -5.99 -21.90
C ILE A 538 43.17 -5.38 -21.14
N VAL A 539 42.96 -5.00 -19.87
CA VAL A 539 44.04 -4.49 -19.02
C VAL A 539 44.77 -5.69 -18.43
N THR A 540 45.89 -6.10 -19.02
CA THR A 540 46.52 -7.39 -18.69
C THR A 540 47.20 -7.46 -17.33
N SER A 541 47.46 -6.32 -16.68
CA SER A 541 47.99 -6.29 -15.30
C SER A 541 47.88 -4.90 -14.69
N ILE A 542 47.31 -4.81 -13.49
CA ILE A 542 47.64 -3.78 -12.48
C ILE A 542 48.28 -4.57 -11.35
N THR A 543 49.61 -4.49 -11.18
CA THR A 543 50.32 -5.36 -10.23
C THR A 543 50.06 -4.96 -8.79
N ASP A 544 49.51 -5.89 -8.01
CA ASP A 544 49.26 -5.80 -6.58
C ASP A 544 50.57 -5.87 -5.78
N ASN A 545 51.07 -4.72 -5.35
CA ASN A 545 52.05 -4.60 -4.27
C ASN A 545 51.43 -3.79 -3.11
N LEU A 546 50.15 -4.03 -2.82
CA LEU A 546 49.51 -3.36 -1.69
C LEU A 546 50.11 -3.87 -0.38
N PRO A 547 50.49 -2.99 0.56
CA PRO A 547 50.51 -3.36 1.97
C PRO A 547 49.15 -3.92 2.38
N GLU A 548 49.10 -4.95 3.22
CA GLU A 548 47.86 -5.64 3.64
C GLU A 548 46.85 -4.73 4.38
N ASP A 549 47.17 -3.44 4.59
CA ASP A 549 46.49 -2.47 5.46
C ASP A 549 45.99 -1.18 4.77
N CYS A 550 45.85 -1.15 3.44
CA CYS A 550 45.48 0.06 2.69
C CYS A 550 43.98 0.16 2.28
N VAL A 551 43.33 1.31 2.54
CA VAL A 551 41.90 1.59 2.29
C VAL A 551 41.74 2.73 1.26
N TRP A 552 40.81 2.60 0.31
CA TRP A 552 40.51 3.58 -0.75
C TRP A 552 39.30 4.46 -0.39
N LYS A 553 39.19 5.67 -0.97
CA LYS A 553 37.98 6.51 -0.92
C LYS A 553 37.33 6.60 -2.30
N VAL A 554 36.40 5.69 -2.58
CA VAL A 554 35.55 5.74 -3.77
C VAL A 554 34.11 5.80 -3.29
N ASP A 555 33.40 6.88 -3.60
CA ASP A 555 31.95 6.92 -3.38
C ASP A 555 31.31 6.24 -4.60
N LEU A 556 30.88 4.99 -4.40
CA LEU A 556 30.04 4.30 -5.38
C LEU A 556 28.59 4.62 -5.04
N GLU A 557 27.92 5.38 -5.90
CA GLU A 557 26.48 5.55 -5.77
C GLU A 557 25.81 4.29 -6.33
N ALA A 558 25.42 3.39 -5.43
CA ALA A 558 24.62 2.22 -5.74
C ALA A 558 23.18 2.46 -5.27
N PHE A 559 22.23 2.39 -6.20
CA PHE A 559 20.82 2.49 -5.84
C PHE A 559 20.36 1.21 -5.13
N VAL A 560 19.66 1.40 -4.01
CA VAL A 560 19.01 0.34 -3.25
C VAL A 560 17.73 -0.08 -3.96
N TYR A 561 17.62 -1.39 -4.15
CA TYR A 561 16.61 -2.12 -4.91
C TYR A 561 15.14 -1.74 -4.71
N VAL A 562 14.55 -1.14 -5.74
CA VAL A 562 13.13 -1.29 -6.09
C VAL A 562 13.04 -2.02 -7.42
N HIS A 563 12.62 -3.28 -7.40
CA HIS A 563 12.56 -4.09 -8.62
C HIS A 563 11.48 -5.16 -8.59
N GLY A 564 10.99 -5.55 -9.76
CA GLY A 564 9.92 -6.53 -9.89
C GLY A 564 8.58 -6.04 -9.32
N ILE A 565 8.35 -4.72 -9.28
CA ILE A 565 7.05 -4.17 -8.90
C ILE A 565 6.10 -4.30 -10.09
N GLU A 566 4.97 -4.96 -9.90
CA GLU A 566 3.95 -5.22 -10.92
C GLU A 566 2.64 -4.51 -10.52
N ILE A 567 2.30 -3.42 -11.22
CA ILE A 567 1.09 -2.63 -10.99
C ILE A 567 0.09 -2.85 -12.12
N TYR A 568 -0.75 -3.87 -12.01
CA TYR A 568 -1.60 -4.32 -13.12
C TYR A 568 -3.10 -4.23 -12.84
N ASN A 569 -3.92 -3.95 -13.85
CA ASN A 569 -5.37 -4.06 -13.76
C ASN A 569 -5.98 -3.28 -12.56
N ASN A 570 -5.46 -2.09 -12.22
CA ASN A 570 -6.04 -1.23 -11.19
C ASN A 570 -6.92 -0.15 -11.81
N ALA A 571 -7.91 0.35 -11.08
CA ALA A 571 -8.72 1.51 -11.46
C ALA A 571 -8.41 2.72 -10.57
N PHE A 572 -8.14 3.86 -11.18
CA PHE A 572 -7.88 5.16 -10.54
C PHE A 572 -9.02 6.11 -10.94
N VAL A 573 -9.87 6.46 -9.98
CA VAL A 573 -11.20 7.01 -10.25
C VAL A 573 -11.44 8.27 -9.42
N GLY A 574 -11.72 9.39 -10.09
CA GLY A 574 -12.11 10.63 -9.40
C GLY A 574 -10.98 11.28 -8.59
N LEU A 575 -9.72 10.94 -8.87
CA LEU A 575 -8.56 11.44 -8.15
C LEU A 575 -8.34 12.92 -8.51
N ASN A 576 -9.00 13.79 -7.78
CA ASN A 576 -9.08 15.21 -8.08
C ASN A 576 -8.41 16.04 -7.00
N ARG A 577 -7.60 16.99 -7.45
CA ARG A 577 -7.04 18.04 -6.62
C ARG A 577 -8.01 19.23 -6.57
N GLY A 578 -8.26 19.78 -5.38
CA GLY A 578 -8.60 21.21 -5.28
C GLY A 578 -7.37 22.04 -4.90
N ASP A 579 -7.49 23.36 -4.96
CA ASP A 579 -6.43 24.37 -5.17
C ASP A 579 -5.18 24.42 -4.24
N TYR A 580 -4.71 23.32 -3.64
CA TYR A 580 -3.67 23.31 -2.61
C TYR A 580 -2.22 23.43 -3.13
N PRO A 581 -1.42 24.44 -2.71
CA PRO A 581 -0.15 24.82 -3.35
C PRO A 581 1.10 23.96 -3.05
N GLY A 582 0.97 22.65 -2.83
CA GLY A 582 2.11 21.72 -2.74
C GLY A 582 2.01 20.66 -3.84
N GLY A 583 3.08 20.41 -4.61
CA GLY A 583 3.09 19.40 -5.67
C GLY A 583 2.57 18.05 -5.15
N GLN A 584 1.51 17.54 -5.77
CA GLN A 584 0.81 16.32 -5.39
C GLN A 584 0.73 15.41 -6.61
N SER A 585 1.35 14.24 -6.58
CA SER A 585 1.28 13.26 -7.67
C SER A 585 0.08 12.33 -7.45
N PHE A 586 -0.64 11.97 -8.52
CA PHE A 586 -1.68 10.93 -8.49
C PHE A 586 -1.23 9.60 -9.14
N GLY A 587 0.04 9.50 -9.53
CA GLY A 587 0.60 8.34 -10.20
C GLY A 587 1.56 7.50 -9.35
N PHE A 588 2.60 7.00 -10.00
CA PHE A 588 3.62 6.13 -9.42
C PHE A 588 4.94 6.89 -9.30
N ASP A 589 5.47 6.96 -8.08
CA ASP A 589 6.79 7.52 -7.80
C ASP A 589 7.69 6.45 -7.19
N LEU A 590 8.38 5.68 -8.04
CA LEU A 590 9.28 4.63 -7.59
C LEU A 590 10.73 5.15 -7.48
N GLN A 591 11.00 6.01 -6.50
CA GLN A 591 12.35 6.56 -6.32
C GLN A 591 13.39 5.45 -6.03
N GLY A 592 14.60 5.60 -6.57
CA GLY A 592 15.68 4.63 -6.40
C GLY A 592 15.46 3.30 -7.15
N SER A 593 14.55 3.26 -8.12
CA SER A 593 14.27 2.05 -8.88
C SER A 593 15.17 1.88 -10.10
N ASP A 594 15.44 0.61 -10.46
CA ASP A 594 16.11 0.27 -11.70
C ASP A 594 15.11 0.42 -12.87
N LEU A 595 15.39 1.33 -13.80
CA LEU A 595 14.63 1.45 -15.04
C LEU A 595 14.68 0.10 -15.79
N GLY A 596 13.53 -0.57 -15.94
CA GLY A 596 13.39 -1.78 -16.76
C GLY A 596 12.85 -3.03 -16.07
N GLU A 597 12.71 -3.05 -14.73
CA GLU A 597 12.21 -4.21 -13.98
C GLU A 597 10.92 -3.95 -13.20
N ASN A 598 10.35 -2.74 -13.29
CA ASN A 598 9.07 -2.38 -12.70
C ASN A 598 8.07 -2.10 -13.82
N TYR A 599 6.82 -2.55 -13.65
CA TYR A 599 5.85 -2.63 -14.72
C TYR A 599 4.48 -2.08 -14.30
N ALA A 600 3.86 -1.23 -15.11
CA ALA A 600 2.48 -0.77 -14.95
C ALA A 600 1.65 -0.96 -16.23
N TYR A 601 0.70 -1.90 -16.20
CA TYR A 601 -0.03 -2.35 -17.39
C TYR A 601 -1.53 -2.52 -17.13
N ASN A 602 -2.34 -2.33 -18.18
CA ASN A 602 -3.78 -2.55 -18.16
C ASN A 602 -4.52 -1.81 -17.02
N ASN A 603 -3.97 -0.69 -16.54
CA ASN A 603 -4.65 0.15 -15.57
C ASN A 603 -5.64 1.10 -16.26
N LEU A 604 -6.68 1.50 -15.52
CA LEU A 604 -7.73 2.40 -15.98
C LEU A 604 -7.67 3.70 -15.16
N TRP A 605 -7.52 4.83 -15.84
CA TRP A 605 -7.48 6.17 -15.27
C TRP A 605 -8.70 6.96 -15.74
N TYR A 606 -9.56 7.37 -14.81
CA TYR A 606 -10.80 8.06 -15.12
C TYR A 606 -11.05 9.24 -14.18
N ASN A 607 -11.31 10.43 -14.76
CA ASN A 607 -11.60 11.65 -14.01
C ASN A 607 -10.50 11.95 -12.97
N VAL A 608 -9.26 12.07 -13.46
CA VAL A 608 -8.07 12.33 -12.65
C VAL A 608 -7.57 13.73 -12.99
N GLN A 609 -7.80 14.69 -12.10
CA GLN A 609 -7.57 16.10 -12.38
C GLN A 609 -6.58 16.70 -11.38
N GLN A 610 -5.57 17.40 -11.89
CA GLN A 610 -4.60 18.15 -11.09
C GLN A 610 -4.62 19.63 -11.47
N SER A 611 -4.83 20.51 -10.48
CA SER A 611 -5.02 21.95 -10.70
C SER A 611 -3.74 22.80 -10.75
N ASN A 612 -2.56 22.28 -10.38
CA ASN A 612 -1.27 22.92 -10.70
C ASN A 612 -0.47 22.07 -11.69
N ALA A 613 0.59 22.68 -12.24
CA ALA A 613 1.51 22.04 -13.16
C ALA A 613 2.10 20.79 -12.50
N CYS A 614 2.09 19.66 -13.21
CA CYS A 614 3.08 18.62 -12.95
C CYS A 614 4.43 19.31 -13.04
N ASP A 615 5.11 19.47 -11.90
CA ASP A 615 6.54 19.72 -11.97
C ASP A 615 7.15 18.47 -12.63
N ASN A 616 8.10 18.66 -13.57
CA ASN A 616 8.65 17.62 -14.45
C ASN A 616 9.26 16.39 -13.73
N GLU A 617 9.31 16.41 -12.41
CA GLU A 617 9.82 15.35 -11.53
C GLU A 617 8.70 14.46 -10.96
N ASN A 618 7.43 14.84 -11.15
CA ASN A 618 6.23 14.23 -10.59
C ASN A 618 5.32 13.63 -11.68
N LEU A 619 5.91 12.78 -12.54
CA LEU A 619 5.18 12.10 -13.62
C LEU A 619 4.19 11.07 -13.05
N ILE A 620 3.08 10.84 -13.76
CA ILE A 620 2.17 9.71 -13.43
C ILE A 620 2.92 8.36 -13.47
N PHE A 621 3.99 8.26 -14.24
CA PHE A 621 4.84 7.07 -14.36
C PHE A 621 6.33 7.42 -14.16
N ALA A 622 6.74 7.68 -12.92
CA ALA A 622 8.15 7.91 -12.60
C ALA A 622 8.87 6.58 -12.28
N ASN A 623 9.97 6.33 -13.01
CA ASN A 623 10.83 5.16 -12.87
C ASN A 623 10.11 3.79 -12.96
N ILE A 624 9.22 3.66 -13.96
CA ILE A 624 8.46 2.43 -14.22
C ILE A 624 8.28 2.24 -15.73
N VAL A 625 8.31 0.99 -16.20
CA VAL A 625 7.93 0.65 -17.58
C VAL A 625 6.41 0.54 -17.62
N HIS A 626 5.76 1.25 -18.53
CA HIS A 626 4.31 1.26 -18.61
C HIS A 626 3.83 1.11 -20.05
N ASP A 627 2.71 0.41 -20.24
CA ASP A 627 2.04 0.25 -21.54
C ASP A 627 0.60 -0.23 -21.35
N SER A 628 -0.20 -0.17 -22.42
CA SER A 628 -1.56 -0.72 -22.42
C SER A 628 -2.50 -0.14 -21.34
N ASN A 629 -2.28 1.07 -20.85
CA ASN A 629 -3.18 1.74 -19.90
C ASN A 629 -4.29 2.50 -20.64
N TRP A 630 -5.40 2.77 -19.96
CA TRP A 630 -6.55 3.49 -20.50
C TRP A 630 -6.75 4.81 -19.77
N PHE A 631 -6.98 5.88 -20.51
CA PHE A 631 -7.07 7.24 -19.98
C PHE A 631 -8.32 7.95 -20.50
N TYR A 632 -9.11 8.53 -19.60
CA TYR A 632 -10.18 9.45 -19.96
C TYR A 632 -10.37 10.52 -18.89
N ASP A 633 -10.56 11.76 -19.33
CA ASP A 633 -10.70 12.91 -18.43
C ASP A 633 -9.56 12.97 -17.41
N VAL A 634 -8.34 12.82 -17.93
CA VAL A 634 -7.10 12.96 -17.18
C VAL A 634 -6.46 14.27 -17.61
N ASP A 635 -6.33 15.21 -16.67
CA ASP A 635 -5.78 16.53 -16.96
C ASP A 635 -4.90 17.03 -15.81
N CYS A 636 -3.62 17.18 -16.10
CA CYS A 636 -2.67 17.86 -15.24
C CYS A 636 -2.40 19.28 -15.78
N THR A 637 -3.33 20.18 -15.47
CA THR A 637 -3.61 21.41 -16.22
C THR A 637 -2.57 22.53 -16.16
N GLY A 638 -1.65 22.57 -15.19
CA GLY A 638 -0.83 23.78 -15.05
C GLY A 638 0.19 24.02 -16.16
N ALA A 639 0.42 23.05 -17.05
CA ALA A 639 1.29 23.22 -18.23
C ALA A 639 0.83 22.48 -19.50
N GLY A 640 -0.26 21.70 -19.47
CA GLY A 640 -0.69 20.87 -20.62
C GLY A 640 0.29 19.75 -20.99
N ILE A 641 1.17 19.36 -20.06
CA ILE A 641 2.26 18.40 -20.28
C ILE A 641 1.77 16.95 -20.09
N GLU A 642 0.68 16.70 -19.36
CA GLU A 642 0.16 15.34 -19.10
C GLU A 642 -1.37 15.27 -19.20
N SER A 643 -1.92 15.68 -20.35
CA SER A 643 -3.30 15.31 -20.68
C SER A 643 -3.38 13.82 -21.00
N ALA A 644 -4.58 13.25 -20.98
CA ALA A 644 -4.84 11.89 -21.45
C ALA A 644 -4.16 11.61 -22.81
N GLU A 645 -4.21 12.56 -23.75
CA GLU A 645 -3.55 12.49 -25.05
C GLU A 645 -2.03 12.36 -24.97
N VAL A 646 -1.39 13.10 -24.05
CA VAL A 646 0.06 13.04 -23.87
C VAL A 646 0.46 11.73 -23.21
N LEU A 647 -0.22 11.30 -22.15
CA LEU A 647 0.05 10.01 -21.49
C LEU A 647 -0.10 8.85 -22.48
N LYS A 648 -1.18 8.86 -23.28
CA LYS A 648 -1.38 7.88 -24.34
C LYS A 648 -0.29 7.94 -25.42
N SER A 649 0.37 9.09 -25.62
CA SER A 649 1.49 9.20 -26.56
C SER A 649 2.79 8.59 -26.07
N TRP A 650 2.92 8.39 -24.75
CA TRP A 650 4.06 7.71 -24.12
C TRP A 650 3.95 6.18 -24.22
N GLU A 651 2.74 5.67 -24.45
CA GLU A 651 2.46 4.25 -24.58
C GLU A 651 2.20 3.87 -26.04
N ILE A 652 2.80 2.77 -26.48
CA ILE A 652 2.53 2.23 -27.83
C ILE A 652 1.09 1.73 -27.89
N ASN A 653 0.64 1.13 -26.80
CA ASN A 653 -0.61 0.41 -26.67
C ASN A 653 -1.64 1.11 -25.77
N GLY A 654 -1.34 2.33 -25.30
CA GLY A 654 -2.25 3.14 -24.51
C GLY A 654 -3.51 3.53 -25.29
N GLN A 655 -4.64 3.64 -24.60
CA GLN A 655 -5.94 3.97 -25.18
C GLN A 655 -6.54 5.24 -24.57
N LEU A 656 -7.13 6.09 -25.42
CA LEU A 656 -8.02 7.16 -24.99
C LEU A 656 -9.45 6.64 -24.91
N GLY A 657 -10.11 6.91 -23.78
CA GLY A 657 -11.52 6.65 -23.60
C GLY A 657 -12.42 7.61 -24.38
N ALA A 658 -13.71 7.29 -24.42
CA ALA A 658 -14.74 8.11 -25.05
C ALA A 658 -15.79 8.65 -24.06
N GLY A 659 -15.72 8.25 -22.78
CA GLY A 659 -16.72 8.57 -21.77
C GLY A 659 -16.44 7.92 -20.42
N ASN A 660 -17.42 8.04 -19.52
CA ASN A 660 -17.45 7.29 -18.27
C ASN A 660 -17.46 5.77 -18.54
N PRO A 661 -16.48 4.99 -18.06
CA PRO A 661 -16.45 3.55 -18.26
C PRO A 661 -17.31 2.78 -17.26
N PHE A 662 -17.82 3.43 -16.20
CA PHE A 662 -18.50 2.78 -15.08
C PHE A 662 -20.02 2.99 -15.07
N ILE A 663 -20.78 2.04 -14.50
CA ILE A 663 -22.23 2.15 -14.32
C ILE A 663 -22.58 3.39 -13.47
N ASP A 664 -22.01 3.48 -12.26
CA ASP A 664 -22.21 4.61 -11.34
C ASP A 664 -21.07 4.69 -10.31
N TRP A 665 -19.91 5.18 -10.74
CA TRP A 665 -18.73 5.26 -9.87
C TRP A 665 -18.93 6.17 -8.65
N GLN A 666 -19.82 7.17 -8.73
CA GLN A 666 -20.13 8.04 -7.59
C GLN A 666 -20.90 7.29 -6.50
N ALA A 667 -21.73 6.32 -6.88
CA ALA A 667 -22.38 5.37 -5.98
C ALA A 667 -21.50 4.15 -5.64
N GLU A 668 -20.22 4.17 -6.01
CA GLU A 668 -19.26 3.06 -5.83
C GLU A 668 -19.58 1.80 -6.63
N ASP A 669 -20.37 1.94 -7.70
CA ASP A 669 -20.58 0.90 -8.70
C ASP A 669 -19.53 1.03 -9.81
N PHE A 670 -18.43 0.30 -9.63
CA PHE A 670 -17.30 0.27 -10.56
C PHE A 670 -17.44 -0.80 -11.66
N ASN A 671 -18.61 -1.41 -11.82
CA ASN A 671 -18.85 -2.30 -12.96
C ASN A 671 -18.72 -1.52 -14.27
N LEU A 672 -18.14 -2.17 -15.28
CA LEU A 672 -17.93 -1.56 -16.58
C LEU A 672 -19.24 -1.51 -17.38
N ILE A 673 -19.48 -0.41 -18.13
CA ILE A 673 -20.64 -0.31 -19.04
C ILE A 673 -20.39 -1.00 -20.40
N GLU A 674 -19.13 -1.20 -20.74
CA GLU A 674 -18.67 -1.89 -21.94
C GLU A 674 -17.28 -2.48 -21.72
N ALA A 675 -16.91 -3.46 -22.55
CA ALA A 675 -15.57 -4.05 -22.53
C ALA A 675 -14.51 -3.00 -22.89
N ILE A 676 -13.38 -3.01 -22.18
CA ILE A 676 -12.23 -2.12 -22.37
C ILE A 676 -10.99 -2.99 -22.64
N PRO A 677 -10.77 -3.43 -23.90
CA PRO A 677 -9.78 -4.45 -24.22
C PRO A 677 -8.35 -4.07 -23.82
N GLY A 678 -7.81 -4.71 -22.79
CA GLY A 678 -6.38 -4.80 -22.51
C GLY A 678 -5.67 -5.70 -23.53
N LEU A 679 -4.37 -5.52 -23.69
CA LEU A 679 -3.60 -6.23 -24.72
C LEU A 679 -2.92 -7.49 -24.22
N ASP A 680 -2.64 -7.55 -22.92
CA ASP A 680 -1.88 -8.65 -22.33
C ASP A 680 -2.76 -9.51 -21.43
N ASN A 681 -2.95 -10.76 -21.83
CA ASN A 681 -3.41 -11.80 -20.92
C ASN A 681 -2.21 -12.24 -20.07
N PHE A 682 -2.12 -11.67 -18.87
CA PHE A 682 -1.02 -11.96 -17.95
C PHE A 682 -1.15 -13.33 -17.25
N GLY A 683 -2.24 -14.07 -17.47
CA GLY A 683 -2.52 -15.33 -16.80
C GLY A 683 -2.64 -15.16 -15.28
N ALA A 684 -2.42 -16.24 -14.52
CA ALA A 684 -2.43 -16.17 -13.06
C ALA A 684 -1.19 -15.43 -12.52
N PRO A 685 -1.32 -14.60 -11.47
CA PRO A 685 -2.52 -14.43 -10.63
C PRO A 685 -3.49 -13.32 -11.09
N TYR A 686 -3.29 -12.74 -12.27
CA TYR A 686 -4.01 -11.58 -12.80
C TYR A 686 -5.32 -11.91 -13.51
N ASN A 687 -5.66 -13.19 -13.64
CA ASN A 687 -6.78 -13.71 -14.43
C ASN A 687 -8.14 -13.60 -13.74
N LEU A 688 -8.20 -13.04 -12.53
CA LEU A 688 -9.45 -12.75 -11.83
C LEU A 688 -9.58 -11.24 -11.64
N ASP A 689 -10.82 -10.76 -11.61
CA ASP A 689 -11.14 -9.40 -11.20
C ASP A 689 -11.48 -9.33 -9.70
N MET A 690 -11.80 -8.13 -9.22
CA MET A 690 -12.16 -7.93 -7.82
C MET A 690 -13.46 -8.62 -7.37
N PHE A 691 -14.33 -9.08 -8.28
CA PHE A 691 -15.53 -9.85 -7.95
C PHE A 691 -15.32 -11.36 -8.10
N GLY A 692 -14.11 -11.79 -8.47
CA GLY A 692 -13.78 -13.19 -8.73
C GLY A 692 -14.17 -13.68 -10.12
N ASN A 693 -14.57 -12.78 -11.03
CA ASN A 693 -14.85 -13.11 -12.42
C ASN A 693 -13.55 -13.43 -13.15
N VAL A 694 -13.59 -14.40 -14.06
CA VAL A 694 -12.43 -14.75 -14.90
C VAL A 694 -12.33 -13.77 -16.05
N ARG A 695 -11.19 -13.08 -16.14
CA ARG A 695 -10.91 -12.14 -17.23
C ARG A 695 -10.78 -12.83 -18.58
N GLY A 696 -11.26 -12.21 -19.64
CA GLY A 696 -11.29 -12.80 -20.99
C GLY A 696 -12.46 -13.73 -21.24
N SER A 697 -13.40 -13.90 -20.30
CA SER A 697 -14.48 -14.90 -20.43
C SER A 697 -15.45 -14.58 -21.57
N ASP A 698 -15.63 -13.30 -21.88
CA ASP A 698 -16.44 -12.83 -23.01
C ASP A 698 -15.62 -12.75 -24.32
N GLY A 699 -14.33 -13.12 -24.29
CA GLY A 699 -13.39 -13.04 -25.39
C GLY A 699 -12.52 -11.78 -25.38
N VAL A 700 -12.73 -10.87 -24.42
CA VAL A 700 -11.98 -9.62 -24.24
C VAL A 700 -11.41 -9.60 -22.83
N TRP A 701 -10.11 -9.35 -22.69
CA TRP A 701 -9.53 -9.13 -21.37
C TRP A 701 -9.68 -7.65 -21.03
N ASP A 702 -10.39 -7.27 -19.98
CA ASP A 702 -10.61 -5.85 -19.69
C ASP A 702 -9.50 -5.22 -18.84
N ARG A 703 -9.28 -3.91 -19.06
CA ARG A 703 -8.42 -3.07 -18.23
C ARG A 703 -9.15 -2.62 -16.96
N GLY A 704 -8.38 -2.29 -15.93
CA GLY A 704 -8.91 -1.82 -14.65
C GLY A 704 -9.27 -2.95 -13.69
N ALA A 705 -9.85 -2.59 -12.54
CA ALA A 705 -10.07 -3.52 -11.41
C ALA A 705 -11.16 -4.58 -11.64
N VAL A 706 -12.06 -4.32 -12.57
CA VAL A 706 -13.28 -5.10 -12.83
C VAL A 706 -13.27 -5.64 -14.26
N GLU A 707 -13.81 -6.83 -14.45
CA GLU A 707 -14.09 -7.41 -15.78
C GLU A 707 -15.50 -7.02 -16.21
N TYR A 708 -15.69 -6.72 -17.50
CA TYR A 708 -17.02 -6.49 -18.04
C TYR A 708 -17.80 -7.81 -18.12
N ASP A 709 -18.89 -7.91 -17.37
CA ASP A 709 -19.86 -9.00 -17.56
C ASP A 709 -21.05 -8.50 -18.35
N LYS A 710 -21.13 -8.93 -19.61
CA LYS A 710 -22.26 -8.65 -20.51
C LYS A 710 -23.62 -9.15 -19.99
N ASN A 711 -23.62 -10.06 -19.02
CA ASN A 711 -24.83 -10.68 -18.47
C ASN A 711 -25.19 -10.20 -17.05
N ALA A 712 -24.35 -9.37 -16.43
CA ALA A 712 -24.70 -8.66 -15.20
C ALA A 712 -25.74 -7.57 -15.50
#